data_AF-N2BJP6-F1
#
_entry.id   AF-N2BJP6-F1
#
_cell.length_a   1.000
_cell.length_b   1.000
_cell.length_c   1.000
_cell.angle_alpha   90.00
_cell.angle_beta   90.00
_cell.angle_gamma   90.00
#
_symmetry.space_group_name_H-M   'P 1'
#
loop_
_entity.id
_entity.type
_entity.pdbx_description
1 polymer ?
#
loop_
_entity_poly.entity_id
_entity_poly.type
_entity_poly.pdbx_seq_one_letter_code
_entity_poly.pdbx_strand_id
1 'polypeptide(L)'
;MIVLQAAEEQEQVFQKLMQTMGEQVVWNGRFLVKDDELILEGTVRSLIFQFETKKVTTNLVDLPYQEQAVLDISRHPTLKDLLNMILYAFGKWGTLRGLNVQQDYPQLNQLFAKILNTFYIEPSFRKENFRFYKVGVRITYEEVLQTVLEYEKKQAEDPAAESQGLWHRLIWKNRERTFHKEETTLLERVEDRIGNNFYLVGYQCPKCQQKLHMAVYPEGKEVRIDTEEKGVYLARTYTCSHCNCFYTPRPNRLISEGLIYEMDFEEDSKAYEDYLELLGYYGERAANFLYNEYEAVRRQRLLQEAKKEMEPAYPGNSDRLYSPQDALRQMEQFGRNISALPEEVFRRFAHRVEEGFYPDAAVEKYEWKIIQEVRERDSRKQRQEDTPAAVSTPHDEQAVDSHAKPANAAEQTTQRSHSNRASADGLLVLKEMELDDLGQASYTESMQTEPFRAEQARTDPAPAKQMSGKRNRTQPLPAETQERTHAAAVPKQAVGHSEYGSSPATHAAGQPAAYANPSEDEHLKQYEKRLQVLERLSPRQKKELKKQIQNDTKLDAAQKQTFVRQMEEAEYVELAEELHKKEEQNKKKSYAQLKKTIQETEKEDYPQAIKEPYLKNLYDLRRQRGTQEVRQIIEQMPERMDRAAFQKLEQRLKTYEEVDLSPYQETLRQKKEAAEKQEIAGMVKRSRKVSRGDYTGLMRRLEEQKFADENVAPYMEKIKEKVTALDQERLNALLDESQQMDFNAAAAVYEQILDENFLPELKNSALEMLAKRLEKIRTDECELLVRKLQDEMRSKIKENTRHHFYPARKVMLNTAEPGETAAIDSALASYANERSMFEYPVFSVDTSRSGSGREGMLLTPETLFYSTRSHAYEIPVSDITSIEASTGLLNRKIMLTEINGAEHKLPYAVKTGEMEDWADILEAFIFYLQEKPASRKLKYLARETHDTICCYRCGYVYQDRDICPECGYKKNR
;
A
#
# COMPACT_ATOMS: atom_id res chain seq x y z
N MET A 1 14.64 -13.08 -8.90
CA MET A 1 15.13 -14.23 -8.14
C MET A 1 16.20 -13.75 -7.18
N ILE A 2 16.07 -14.08 -5.90
CA ILE A 2 17.03 -13.74 -4.84
C ILE A 2 17.88 -14.98 -4.52
N VAL A 3 19.18 -14.79 -4.24
CA VAL A 3 20.11 -15.86 -3.83
C VAL A 3 20.67 -15.55 -2.46
N LEU A 4 20.46 -16.45 -1.50
CA LEU A 4 20.87 -16.27 -0.11
C LEU A 4 21.80 -17.42 0.33
N GLN A 5 22.91 -17.10 0.99
CA GLN A 5 23.77 -18.08 1.66
C GLN A 5 23.30 -18.26 3.11
N ALA A 6 23.07 -19.50 3.52
CA ALA A 6 22.69 -19.88 4.87
C ALA A 6 23.79 -19.51 5.89
N ALA A 7 23.36 -19.02 7.06
CA ALA A 7 24.19 -18.98 8.25
C ALA A 7 24.21 -20.36 8.94
N GLU A 8 25.20 -20.60 9.80
CA GLU A 8 25.46 -21.91 10.44
C GLU A 8 24.22 -22.54 11.11
N GLU A 9 23.39 -21.74 11.79
CA GLU A 9 22.18 -22.22 12.44
C GLU A 9 21.12 -22.70 11.42
N GLN A 10 20.91 -21.94 10.32
CA GLN A 10 20.02 -22.35 9.24
C GLN A 10 20.55 -23.58 8.51
N GLU A 11 21.88 -23.72 8.36
CA GLU A 11 22.47 -24.96 7.84
C GLU A 11 22.11 -26.16 8.74
N GLN A 12 22.34 -26.06 10.05
CA GLN A 12 22.00 -27.12 11.01
C GLN A 12 20.50 -27.45 11.01
N VAL A 13 19.62 -26.43 11.00
CA VAL A 13 18.16 -26.61 11.02
C VAL A 13 17.64 -27.29 9.76
N PHE A 14 18.01 -26.80 8.57
CA PHE A 14 17.50 -27.37 7.32
C PHE A 14 18.17 -28.69 6.93
N GLN A 15 19.45 -28.91 7.26
CA GLN A 15 20.07 -30.24 7.12
C GLN A 15 19.36 -31.28 8.00
N LYS A 16 19.06 -30.94 9.25
CA LYS A 16 18.31 -31.82 10.17
C LYS A 16 16.88 -32.09 9.68
N LEU A 17 16.23 -31.11 9.04
CA LEU A 17 14.93 -31.32 8.38
C LEU A 17 15.03 -32.35 7.26
N MET A 18 15.99 -32.20 6.34
CA MET A 18 16.16 -33.13 5.21
C MET A 18 16.44 -34.57 5.66
N GLN A 19 17.29 -34.73 6.68
CA GLN A 19 17.53 -36.02 7.34
C GLN A 19 16.24 -36.60 7.95
N THR A 20 15.45 -35.77 8.62
CA THR A 20 14.18 -36.17 9.28
C THR A 20 13.09 -36.57 8.26
N MET A 21 13.04 -35.89 7.11
CA MET A 21 12.13 -36.22 6.01
C MET A 21 12.55 -37.46 5.20
N GLY A 22 13.82 -37.86 5.30
CA GLY A 22 14.41 -38.95 4.52
C GLY A 22 14.73 -38.60 3.07
N GLU A 23 14.86 -37.32 2.73
CA GLU A 23 15.14 -36.87 1.37
C GLU A 23 16.64 -36.92 1.06
N GLN A 24 17.03 -37.53 -0.07
CA GLN A 24 18.43 -37.67 -0.49
C GLN A 24 18.92 -36.41 -1.22
N VAL A 25 18.98 -35.30 -0.48
CA VAL A 25 19.44 -33.98 -0.96
C VAL A 25 20.75 -33.63 -0.26
N VAL A 26 21.83 -33.50 -1.03
CA VAL A 26 23.12 -32.96 -0.58
C VAL A 26 23.13 -31.46 -0.94
N TRP A 27 22.66 -30.66 0.01
CA TRP A 27 22.44 -29.21 -0.10
C TRP A 27 23.74 -28.41 0.03
N ASN A 28 23.85 -27.33 -0.74
CA ASN A 28 25.04 -26.48 -0.84
C ASN A 28 25.06 -25.30 0.15
N GLY A 29 24.14 -25.26 1.12
CA GLY A 29 23.92 -24.11 2.00
C GLY A 29 23.27 -22.90 1.32
N ARG A 30 22.84 -23.03 0.05
CA ARG A 30 22.26 -21.93 -0.74
C ARG A 30 20.75 -22.04 -0.85
N PHE A 31 20.06 -20.93 -0.60
CA PHE A 31 18.64 -20.74 -0.85
C PHE A 31 18.45 -19.88 -2.10
N LEU A 32 17.67 -20.39 -3.05
CA LEU A 32 17.20 -19.66 -4.23
C LEU A 32 15.72 -19.36 -4.02
N VAL A 33 15.32 -18.09 -4.07
CA VAL A 33 13.90 -17.69 -3.96
C VAL A 33 13.43 -17.07 -5.26
N LYS A 34 12.30 -17.57 -5.77
CA LYS A 34 11.68 -17.09 -6.99
C LYS A 34 10.17 -17.14 -6.86
N ASP A 35 9.50 -16.03 -7.15
CA ASP A 35 8.03 -15.92 -7.05
C ASP A 35 7.53 -16.43 -5.66
N ASP A 36 6.64 -17.43 -5.64
CA ASP A 36 6.13 -18.14 -4.44
C ASP A 36 6.80 -19.53 -4.24
N GLU A 37 8.07 -19.67 -4.63
CA GLU A 37 8.90 -20.87 -4.41
C GLU A 37 10.20 -20.55 -3.65
N LEU A 38 10.48 -21.34 -2.60
CA LEU A 38 11.82 -21.45 -2.01
C LEU A 38 12.48 -22.75 -2.49
N ILE A 39 13.71 -22.66 -2.99
CA ILE A 39 14.49 -23.79 -3.49
C ILE A 39 15.80 -23.89 -2.69
N LEU A 40 16.05 -25.03 -2.07
CA LEU A 40 17.34 -25.37 -1.46
C LEU A 40 18.22 -26.04 -2.51
N GLU A 41 19.26 -25.35 -2.95
CA GLU A 41 20.14 -25.78 -4.06
C GLU A 41 21.05 -26.94 -3.64
N GLY A 42 20.86 -28.13 -4.23
CA GLY A 42 21.70 -29.29 -3.95
C GLY A 42 22.52 -29.75 -5.16
N THR A 43 23.73 -30.27 -4.90
CA THR A 43 24.69 -30.78 -5.90
C THR A 43 24.14 -31.68 -7.00
N VAL A 44 23.02 -32.38 -6.78
CA VAL A 44 22.40 -33.31 -7.76
C VAL A 44 20.87 -33.19 -7.81
N ARG A 45 20.22 -32.81 -6.71
CA ARG A 45 18.79 -32.50 -6.63
C ARG A 45 18.56 -31.41 -5.60
N SER A 46 17.62 -30.52 -5.89
CA SER A 46 17.23 -29.41 -5.03
C SER A 46 15.87 -29.69 -4.39
N LEU A 47 15.67 -29.20 -3.16
CA LEU A 47 14.41 -29.35 -2.42
C LEU A 47 13.57 -28.07 -2.58
N ILE A 48 12.39 -28.19 -3.17
CA ILE A 48 11.51 -27.08 -3.54
C ILE A 48 10.30 -27.02 -2.61
N PHE A 49 10.05 -25.86 -2.01
CA PHE A 49 8.89 -25.53 -1.18
C PHE A 49 7.96 -24.60 -1.96
N GLN A 50 6.78 -25.09 -2.33
CA GLN A 50 5.80 -24.35 -3.15
C GLN A 50 4.67 -23.81 -2.26
N PHE A 51 4.61 -22.49 -2.04
CA PHE A 51 3.68 -21.90 -1.06
C PHE A 51 2.21 -22.00 -1.51
N GLU A 52 1.92 -21.84 -2.81
CA GLU A 52 0.55 -21.90 -3.34
C GLU A 52 0.04 -23.35 -3.49
N THR A 53 0.89 -24.32 -3.85
CA THR A 53 0.49 -25.74 -3.93
C THR A 53 0.58 -26.48 -2.60
N LYS A 54 1.29 -25.91 -1.61
CA LYS A 54 1.62 -26.47 -0.28
C LYS A 54 2.49 -27.73 -0.33
N LYS A 55 3.11 -28.03 -1.46
CA LYS A 55 3.96 -29.20 -1.68
C LYS A 55 5.42 -28.90 -1.35
N VAL A 56 6.12 -29.92 -0.89
CA VAL A 56 7.58 -29.98 -0.91
C VAL A 56 7.98 -31.09 -1.88
N THR A 57 8.88 -30.81 -2.82
CA THR A 57 9.25 -31.73 -3.90
C THR A 57 10.75 -31.69 -4.19
N THR A 58 11.33 -32.84 -4.51
CA THR A 58 12.77 -33.00 -4.78
C THR A 58 13.00 -33.17 -6.27
N ASN A 59 13.67 -32.22 -6.94
CA ASN A 59 13.80 -32.19 -8.40
C ASN A 59 15.20 -31.74 -8.87
N LEU A 60 15.52 -31.97 -10.15
CA LEU A 60 16.64 -31.32 -10.83
C LEU A 60 16.30 -29.86 -11.10
N VAL A 61 17.14 -28.94 -10.62
CA VAL A 61 17.02 -27.50 -10.84
C VAL A 61 18.40 -26.96 -11.19
N ASP A 62 18.49 -26.28 -12.32
CA ASP A 62 19.66 -25.54 -12.78
C ASP A 62 19.18 -24.12 -13.11
N LEU A 63 19.71 -23.12 -12.38
CA LEU A 63 19.27 -21.72 -12.43
C LEU A 63 20.51 -20.83 -12.44
N PRO A 64 20.80 -20.08 -13.51
CA PRO A 64 21.99 -19.26 -13.60
C PRO A 64 21.86 -17.99 -12.74
N TYR A 65 22.86 -17.74 -11.90
CA TYR A 65 23.04 -16.49 -11.14
C TYR A 65 24.52 -16.08 -11.09
N GLN A 66 24.77 -14.86 -10.65
CA GLN A 66 26.13 -14.32 -10.46
C GLN A 66 26.54 -14.46 -8.99
N GLU A 67 27.75 -14.93 -8.70
CA GLU A 67 28.21 -15.12 -7.32
C GLU A 67 28.27 -13.82 -6.51
N GLN A 68 28.43 -12.67 -7.18
CA GLN A 68 28.39 -11.33 -6.56
C GLN A 68 26.99 -10.89 -6.12
N ALA A 69 25.94 -11.62 -6.51
CA ALA A 69 24.55 -11.37 -6.11
C ALA A 69 24.06 -12.28 -4.96
N VAL A 70 24.96 -13.06 -4.34
CA VAL A 70 24.64 -13.93 -3.20
C VAL A 70 24.71 -13.12 -1.90
N LEU A 71 23.60 -13.08 -1.16
CA LEU A 71 23.48 -12.34 0.10
C LEU A 71 23.68 -13.26 1.31
N ASP A 72 24.52 -12.84 2.25
CA ASP A 72 24.88 -13.58 3.46
C ASP A 72 23.83 -13.33 4.58
N ILE A 73 22.98 -14.33 4.87
CA ILE A 73 21.89 -14.19 5.85
C ILE A 73 22.43 -13.87 7.26
N SER A 74 23.70 -14.17 7.56
CA SER A 74 24.34 -13.85 8.84
C SER A 74 24.35 -12.34 9.15
N ARG A 75 24.14 -11.49 8.14
CA ARG A 75 24.10 -10.02 8.23
C ARG A 75 22.69 -9.45 8.31
N HIS A 76 21.67 -10.28 8.11
CA HIS A 76 20.29 -9.90 7.89
C HIS A 76 19.38 -10.71 8.85
N PRO A 77 19.30 -10.33 10.13
CA PRO A 77 18.62 -11.12 11.16
C PRO A 77 17.14 -11.36 10.83
N THR A 78 16.49 -10.42 10.13
CA THR A 78 15.08 -10.57 9.74
C THR A 78 14.87 -11.65 8.67
N LEU A 79 15.81 -11.83 7.74
CA LEU A 79 15.73 -12.86 6.70
C LEU A 79 15.85 -14.29 7.28
N LYS A 80 16.57 -14.44 8.40
CA LYS A 80 16.65 -15.71 9.15
C LYS A 80 15.26 -16.11 9.65
N ASP A 81 14.53 -15.20 10.29
CA ASP A 81 13.21 -15.50 10.84
C ASP A 81 12.17 -15.75 9.75
N LEU A 82 12.26 -15.03 8.61
CA LEU A 82 11.43 -15.28 7.43
C LEU A 82 11.66 -16.67 6.82
N LEU A 83 12.90 -17.15 6.74
CA LEU A 83 13.17 -18.52 6.28
C LEU A 83 12.71 -19.58 7.30
N ASN A 84 12.87 -19.32 8.60
CA ASN A 84 12.37 -20.20 9.66
C ASN A 84 10.83 -20.27 9.68
N MET A 85 10.13 -19.19 9.35
CA MET A 85 8.66 -19.11 9.23
C MET A 85 8.07 -20.23 8.35
N ILE A 86 8.78 -20.58 7.28
CA ILE A 86 8.38 -21.60 6.29
C ILE A 86 8.24 -22.98 6.94
N LEU A 87 9.12 -23.29 7.91
CA LEU A 87 9.10 -24.57 8.63
C LEU A 87 7.82 -24.71 9.46
N TYR A 88 7.34 -23.61 10.06
CA TYR A 88 6.06 -23.58 10.75
C TYR A 88 4.88 -23.72 9.78
N ALA A 89 4.92 -23.04 8.63
CA ALA A 89 3.85 -23.11 7.63
C ALA A 89 3.67 -24.52 7.03
N PHE A 90 4.73 -25.10 6.46
CA PHE A 90 4.69 -26.43 5.85
C PHE A 90 4.61 -27.56 6.89
N GLY A 91 5.10 -27.33 8.11
CA GLY A 91 4.89 -28.19 9.26
C GLY A 91 3.43 -28.23 9.72
N LYS A 92 2.71 -27.09 9.67
CA LYS A 92 1.29 -27.06 10.04
C LYS A 92 0.37 -27.67 8.98
N TRP A 93 0.74 -27.59 7.71
CA TRP A 93 0.05 -28.34 6.64
C TRP A 93 0.36 -29.85 6.66
N GLY A 94 1.36 -30.30 7.42
CA GLY A 94 1.76 -31.71 7.51
C GLY A 94 2.58 -32.21 6.30
N THR A 95 3.08 -31.31 5.46
CA THR A 95 3.89 -31.67 4.27
C THR A 95 5.30 -32.13 4.67
N LEU A 96 5.81 -31.66 5.81
CA LEU A 96 7.12 -32.02 6.34
C LEU A 96 7.03 -33.31 7.17
N ARG A 97 7.48 -34.44 6.59
CA ARG A 97 7.55 -35.73 7.29
C ARG A 97 8.44 -35.61 8.53
N GLY A 98 7.86 -35.89 9.70
CA GLY A 98 8.53 -35.85 11.00
C GLY A 98 8.49 -34.49 11.74
N LEU A 99 7.91 -33.43 11.15
CA LEU A 99 7.72 -32.13 11.80
C LEU A 99 6.22 -31.80 11.86
N ASN A 100 5.70 -31.55 13.07
CA ASN A 100 4.28 -31.30 13.31
C ASN A 100 4.10 -30.07 14.23
N VAL A 101 3.29 -29.12 13.81
CA VAL A 101 3.08 -27.83 14.48
C VAL A 101 1.70 -27.82 15.15
N GLN A 102 1.68 -27.74 16.48
CA GLN A 102 0.43 -27.85 17.24
C GLN A 102 -0.35 -26.53 17.28
N GLN A 103 0.35 -25.39 17.30
CA GLN A 103 -0.19 -24.03 17.25
C GLN A 103 -1.25 -23.88 16.14
N ASP A 104 -2.37 -23.22 16.42
CA ASP A 104 -3.45 -23.05 15.45
C ASP A 104 -3.15 -21.99 14.37
N TYR A 105 -4.03 -21.89 13.36
CA TYR A 105 -3.84 -20.92 12.28
C TYR A 105 -3.87 -19.46 12.78
N PRO A 106 -4.81 -19.02 13.66
CA PRO A 106 -4.73 -17.70 14.30
C PRO A 106 -3.39 -17.42 15.00
N GLN A 107 -2.90 -18.33 15.85
CA GLN A 107 -1.62 -18.17 16.56
C GLN A 107 -0.42 -18.05 15.60
N LEU A 108 -0.42 -18.83 14.52
CA LEU A 108 0.63 -18.75 13.49
C LEU A 108 0.54 -17.45 12.68
N ASN A 109 -0.66 -16.97 12.33
CA ASN A 109 -0.83 -15.65 11.71
C ASN A 109 -0.30 -14.53 12.63
N GLN A 110 -0.59 -14.57 13.93
CA GLN A 110 -0.05 -13.60 14.90
C GLN A 110 1.49 -13.66 14.97
N LEU A 111 2.09 -14.85 14.95
CA LEU A 111 3.54 -15.00 14.96
C LEU A 111 4.19 -14.50 13.65
N PHE A 112 3.57 -14.76 12.51
CA PHE A 112 4.05 -14.30 11.20
C PHE A 112 3.87 -12.77 11.07
N ALA A 113 2.76 -12.21 11.55
CA ALA A 113 2.49 -10.78 11.56
C ALA A 113 3.51 -10.00 12.41
N LYS A 114 4.00 -10.58 13.53
CA LYS A 114 5.08 -9.97 14.31
C LYS A 114 6.41 -9.84 13.54
N ILE A 115 6.65 -10.69 12.54
CA ILE A 115 7.85 -10.62 11.68
C ILE A 115 7.59 -9.67 10.50
N LEU A 116 6.37 -9.67 9.95
CA LEU A 116 6.05 -9.06 8.64
C LEU A 116 5.42 -7.66 8.72
N ASN A 117 4.74 -7.31 9.82
CA ASN A 117 4.07 -6.00 9.95
C ASN A 117 5.07 -4.83 9.94
N THR A 118 6.29 -5.02 10.45
CA THR A 118 7.40 -4.04 10.39
C THR A 118 7.75 -3.61 8.95
N PHE A 119 7.36 -4.42 7.96
CA PHE A 119 7.61 -4.20 6.54
C PHE A 119 6.33 -3.84 5.77
N TYR A 120 5.24 -3.54 6.49
CA TYR A 120 3.89 -3.33 5.95
C TYR A 120 3.30 -4.53 5.19
N ILE A 121 3.70 -5.75 5.59
CA ILE A 121 3.26 -6.99 4.96
C ILE A 121 2.31 -7.74 5.90
N GLU A 122 1.08 -7.94 5.46
CA GLU A 122 0.08 -8.78 6.14
C GLU A 122 0.20 -10.25 5.67
N PRO A 123 0.48 -11.20 6.58
CA PRO A 123 0.37 -12.62 6.29
C PRO A 123 -1.08 -13.12 6.41
N SER A 124 -1.56 -13.83 5.39
CA SER A 124 -2.75 -14.68 5.45
C SER A 124 -2.34 -16.13 5.32
N PHE A 125 -1.96 -16.75 6.43
CA PHE A 125 -1.73 -18.18 6.55
C PHE A 125 -3.05 -18.92 6.86
N ARG A 126 -3.51 -19.75 5.92
CA ARG A 126 -4.74 -20.54 6.05
C ARG A 126 -4.45 -22.02 5.79
N LYS A 127 -5.43 -22.89 6.03
CA LYS A 127 -5.34 -24.31 5.68
C LYS A 127 -5.29 -24.51 4.15
N GLU A 128 -5.81 -23.54 3.42
CA GLU A 128 -5.98 -23.55 1.97
C GLU A 128 -4.73 -23.06 1.23
N ASN A 129 -4.05 -22.01 1.73
CA ASN A 129 -2.87 -21.36 1.14
C ASN A 129 -2.12 -20.51 2.18
N PHE A 130 -0.90 -20.07 1.85
CA PHE A 130 -0.20 -18.97 2.52
C PHE A 130 -0.05 -17.85 1.48
N ARG A 131 -0.43 -16.63 1.85
CA ARG A 131 -0.32 -15.44 0.99
C ARG A 131 0.17 -14.25 1.80
N PHE A 132 0.83 -13.33 1.11
CA PHE A 132 1.34 -12.08 1.66
C PHE A 132 0.67 -10.92 0.94
N TYR A 133 0.35 -9.85 1.66
CA TYR A 133 -0.24 -8.64 1.09
C TYR A 133 0.53 -7.42 1.59
N LYS A 134 0.90 -6.50 0.71
CA LYS A 134 1.50 -5.21 1.08
C LYS A 134 0.54 -4.11 0.65
N VAL A 135 0.02 -3.34 1.61
CA VAL A 135 -1.03 -2.33 1.39
C VAL A 135 -2.22 -2.92 0.60
N GLY A 136 -2.77 -4.06 1.07
CA GLY A 136 -3.89 -4.78 0.44
C GLY A 136 -3.58 -5.50 -0.89
N VAL A 137 -2.45 -5.23 -1.55
CA VAL A 137 -2.05 -5.89 -2.80
C VAL A 137 -1.33 -7.20 -2.50
N ARG A 138 -1.78 -8.35 -3.05
CA ARG A 138 -1.02 -9.62 -2.93
C ARG A 138 0.37 -9.43 -3.52
N ILE A 139 1.39 -9.78 -2.75
CA ILE A 139 2.78 -9.92 -3.21
C ILE A 139 3.23 -11.38 -3.08
N THR A 140 4.33 -11.70 -3.75
CA THR A 140 5.02 -13.00 -3.74
C THR A 140 6.02 -13.11 -2.59
N TYR A 141 6.41 -14.32 -2.21
CA TYR A 141 7.44 -14.56 -1.20
C TYR A 141 8.82 -13.96 -1.58
N GLU A 142 9.14 -13.84 -2.87
CA GLU A 142 10.31 -13.10 -3.34
C GLU A 142 10.23 -11.59 -3.00
N GLU A 143 9.10 -10.94 -3.30
CA GLU A 143 8.88 -9.52 -3.02
C GLU A 143 8.83 -9.20 -1.51
N VAL A 144 8.47 -10.18 -0.67
CA VAL A 144 8.57 -10.09 0.80
C VAL A 144 10.04 -9.92 1.22
N LEU A 145 10.92 -10.81 0.77
CA LEU A 145 12.35 -10.77 1.10
C LEU A 145 13.03 -9.53 0.50
N GLN A 146 12.65 -9.12 -0.72
CA GLN A 146 13.15 -7.88 -1.31
C GLN A 146 12.71 -6.65 -0.50
N THR A 147 11.46 -6.57 -0.05
CA THR A 147 10.98 -5.45 0.78
C THR A 147 11.80 -5.34 2.08
N VAL A 148 12.14 -6.47 2.71
CA VAL A 148 12.95 -6.52 3.93
C VAL A 148 14.39 -6.07 3.67
N LEU A 149 15.02 -6.57 2.60
CA LEU A 149 16.36 -6.14 2.17
C LEU A 149 16.43 -4.65 1.81
N GLU A 150 15.43 -4.14 1.11
CA GLU A 150 15.33 -2.72 0.79
C GLU A 150 15.10 -1.85 2.03
N TYR A 151 14.33 -2.32 3.00
CA TYR A 151 14.09 -1.63 4.26
C TYR A 151 15.38 -1.54 5.09
N GLU A 152 16.08 -2.67 5.28
CA GLU A 152 17.37 -2.71 5.99
C GLU A 152 18.43 -1.85 5.29
N LYS A 153 18.44 -1.79 3.95
CA LYS A 153 19.30 -0.86 3.19
C LYS A 153 18.91 0.61 3.41
N LYS A 154 17.62 0.94 3.33
CA LYS A 154 17.12 2.32 3.49
C LYS A 154 17.45 2.87 4.90
N GLN A 155 17.43 2.04 5.95
CA GLN A 155 17.89 2.43 7.30
C GLN A 155 19.40 2.69 7.40
N ALA A 156 20.22 2.12 6.51
CA ALA A 156 21.68 2.36 6.49
C ALA A 156 22.10 3.59 5.66
N GLU A 157 21.19 4.20 4.90
CA GLU A 157 21.47 5.30 3.96
C GLU A 157 20.92 6.67 4.42
N ASP A 158 20.34 6.78 5.63
CA ASP A 158 19.72 8.02 6.18
C ASP A 158 20.48 8.59 7.40
N PRO A 159 21.61 9.31 7.19
CA PRO A 159 22.26 10.07 8.25
C PRO A 159 21.63 11.47 8.40
N ALA A 160 21.15 11.76 9.61
CA ALA A 160 20.61 13.06 10.05
C ALA A 160 19.27 13.50 9.44
N ALA A 161 18.25 12.63 9.52
CA ALA A 161 16.86 12.99 9.27
C ALA A 161 16.38 14.17 10.15
N GLU A 162 15.97 15.25 9.51
CA GLU A 162 15.44 16.45 10.18
C GLU A 162 14.12 16.15 10.91
N SER A 163 14.00 16.57 12.17
CA SER A 163 12.68 16.83 12.76
C SER A 163 12.08 18.08 12.11
N GLN A 164 10.81 18.00 11.71
CA GLN A 164 9.99 19.17 11.38
C GLN A 164 9.20 19.52 12.65
N GLY A 165 9.07 20.82 12.97
CA GLY A 165 8.47 21.26 14.23
C GLY A 165 7.00 20.86 14.41
N LEU A 166 6.58 20.76 15.67
CA LEU A 166 5.17 20.57 16.05
C LEU A 166 4.31 21.78 15.64
N TRP A 167 3.44 21.56 14.67
CA TRP A 167 2.34 22.49 14.38
C TRP A 167 1.01 21.98 14.97
N HIS A 168 1.04 21.72 16.28
CA HIS A 168 -0.17 21.57 17.08
C HIS A 168 -0.52 22.89 17.75
N ARG A 169 -1.82 23.12 17.97
CA ARG A 169 -2.43 24.40 18.34
C ARG A 169 -1.66 25.14 19.46
N LEU A 170 -0.91 26.17 19.07
CA LEU A 170 -0.07 26.95 19.97
C LEU A 170 -0.93 27.88 20.86
N ILE A 171 -1.35 27.35 22.01
CA ILE A 171 -2.12 28.06 23.05
C ILE A 171 -1.15 28.79 23.97
N TRP A 172 -1.20 30.12 23.97
CA TRP A 172 -0.36 30.95 24.85
C TRP A 172 -0.94 31.03 26.26
N LYS A 173 -0.06 30.95 27.25
CA LYS A 173 -0.41 30.79 28.67
C LYS A 173 -0.41 32.14 29.39
N ASN A 174 -1.45 32.46 30.15
CA ASN A 174 -1.59 33.72 30.90
C ASN A 174 -0.57 33.73 32.06
N ARG A 175 0.32 34.73 32.10
CA ARG A 175 1.42 34.80 33.07
C ARG A 175 1.69 36.24 33.50
N GLU A 176 2.24 36.38 34.70
CA GLU A 176 2.73 37.65 35.23
C GLU A 176 4.27 37.63 35.25
N ARG A 177 4.90 38.68 34.73
CA ARG A 177 6.35 38.82 34.57
C ARG A 177 6.78 40.28 34.73
N THR A 178 7.88 40.54 35.43
CA THR A 178 8.50 41.87 35.46
C THR A 178 9.54 41.99 34.34
N PHE A 179 9.38 42.98 33.46
CA PHE A 179 10.32 43.26 32.38
C PHE A 179 11.19 44.48 32.75
N HIS A 180 12.49 44.27 32.91
CA HIS A 180 13.43 45.38 33.11
C HIS A 180 13.65 46.11 31.79
N LYS A 181 13.78 47.45 31.85
CA LYS A 181 14.05 48.29 30.69
C LYS A 181 15.52 48.72 30.66
N GLU A 182 16.16 48.50 29.52
CA GLU A 182 17.51 48.99 29.19
C GLU A 182 17.38 50.19 28.23
N GLU A 183 18.35 51.10 28.22
CA GLU A 183 18.38 52.19 27.26
C GLU A 183 18.83 51.67 25.89
N THR A 184 18.02 51.90 24.84
CA THR A 184 18.39 51.61 23.44
C THR A 184 17.92 52.75 22.55
N THR A 185 18.73 53.05 21.53
CA THR A 185 18.43 54.03 20.48
C THR A 185 17.78 53.37 19.26
N LEU A 186 17.10 54.16 18.43
CA LEU A 186 16.51 53.73 17.15
C LEU A 186 17.55 53.13 16.18
N LEU A 187 18.84 53.45 16.31
CA LEU A 187 19.90 52.83 15.50
C LEU A 187 20.23 51.42 15.98
N GLU A 188 20.44 51.24 17.29
CA GLU A 188 20.73 49.93 17.89
C GLU A 188 19.59 48.93 17.65
N ARG A 189 18.33 49.40 17.73
CA ARG A 189 17.12 48.60 17.40
C ARG A 189 17.02 48.15 15.95
N VAL A 190 17.86 48.68 15.06
CA VAL A 190 17.81 48.45 13.61
C VAL A 190 19.00 47.62 13.13
N GLU A 191 20.15 47.75 13.77
CA GLU A 191 21.35 46.96 13.48
C GLU A 191 21.25 45.53 14.05
N ASP A 192 20.54 45.34 15.16
CA ASP A 192 20.34 44.02 15.81
C ASP A 192 18.93 43.47 15.52
N ARG A 193 18.87 42.35 14.78
CA ARG A 193 17.63 41.71 14.29
C ARG A 193 17.81 40.20 14.20
N ILE A 194 16.79 39.45 14.62
CA ILE A 194 16.69 38.01 14.41
C ILE A 194 15.49 37.64 13.52
N GLY A 195 15.62 36.52 12.81
CA GLY A 195 14.62 35.98 11.89
C GLY A 195 14.09 36.96 10.85
N ASN A 196 12.84 36.76 10.41
CA ASN A 196 12.23 37.54 9.34
C ASN A 196 11.89 39.01 9.66
N ASN A 197 11.45 39.39 10.87
CA ASN A 197 11.16 40.79 11.27
C ASN A 197 11.20 41.05 12.80
N PHE A 198 12.02 40.34 13.60
CA PHE A 198 12.14 40.61 15.04
C PHE A 198 13.35 41.52 15.33
N TYR A 199 13.07 42.79 15.65
CA TYR A 199 14.04 43.85 15.89
C TYR A 199 14.37 44.00 17.38
N LEU A 200 15.61 44.34 17.76
CA LEU A 200 15.96 44.59 19.16
C LEU A 200 15.04 45.65 19.79
N VAL A 201 14.63 45.44 21.04
CA VAL A 201 13.87 46.40 21.86
C VAL A 201 14.54 46.56 23.23
N GLY A 202 14.39 47.73 23.87
CA GLY A 202 14.98 48.02 25.18
C GLY A 202 14.36 47.29 26.37
N TYR A 203 13.84 46.08 26.21
CA TYR A 203 13.35 45.24 27.30
C TYR A 203 14.21 43.98 27.46
N GLN A 204 14.43 43.56 28.70
CA GLN A 204 15.20 42.35 29.03
C GLN A 204 14.27 41.17 29.37
N CYS A 205 14.73 39.96 29.05
CA CYS A 205 13.99 38.72 29.24
C CYS A 205 13.86 38.37 30.73
N PRO A 206 12.64 38.12 31.26
CA PRO A 206 12.44 37.85 32.69
C PRO A 206 13.12 36.56 33.18
N LYS A 207 13.45 35.62 32.27
CA LYS A 207 14.13 34.35 32.59
C LYS A 207 15.66 34.46 32.68
N CYS A 208 16.30 35.21 31.78
CA CYS A 208 17.76 35.20 31.61
C CYS A 208 18.42 36.59 31.55
N GLN A 209 17.64 37.67 31.63
CA GLN A 209 18.06 39.08 31.52
C GLN A 209 18.77 39.46 30.21
N GLN A 210 18.79 38.58 29.20
CA GLN A 210 19.22 38.91 27.84
C GLN A 210 18.21 39.82 27.14
N LYS A 211 18.67 40.56 26.13
CA LYS A 211 17.86 41.49 25.33
C LYS A 211 16.72 40.76 24.61
N LEU A 212 15.53 41.36 24.59
CA LEU A 212 14.38 40.90 23.82
C LEU A 212 14.37 41.50 22.42
N HIS A 213 13.76 40.79 21.49
CA HIS A 213 13.43 41.30 20.16
C HIS A 213 11.91 41.39 20.01
N MET A 214 11.42 42.36 19.24
CA MET A 214 10.01 42.67 19.02
C MET A 214 9.67 42.66 17.53
N ALA A 215 8.53 42.07 17.18
CA ALA A 215 7.85 42.26 15.90
C ALA A 215 6.56 43.08 16.13
N VAL A 216 6.26 43.99 15.21
CA VAL A 216 5.01 44.79 15.19
C VAL A 216 4.23 44.37 13.94
N TYR A 217 2.92 44.20 14.09
CA TYR A 217 2.03 43.83 12.98
C TYR A 217 1.25 45.07 12.54
N PRO A 218 1.26 45.47 11.25
CA PRO A 218 0.50 46.61 10.77
C PRO A 218 -1.01 46.50 11.03
N GLU A 219 -1.69 47.64 11.02
CA GLU A 219 -3.16 47.70 11.08
C GLU A 219 -3.78 46.87 9.95
N GLY A 220 -4.68 45.94 10.29
CA GLY A 220 -5.29 44.99 9.35
C GLY A 220 -4.44 43.77 8.99
N LYS A 221 -3.20 43.66 9.51
CA LYS A 221 -2.30 42.49 9.37
C LYS A 221 -2.02 41.79 10.71
N GLU A 222 -2.79 42.07 11.74
CA GLU A 222 -2.58 41.53 13.10
C GLU A 222 -2.70 40.00 13.10
N VAL A 223 -1.67 39.31 13.60
CA VAL A 223 -1.67 37.85 13.72
C VAL A 223 -2.67 37.43 14.80
N ARG A 224 -3.55 36.47 14.49
CA ARG A 224 -4.35 35.79 15.52
C ARG A 224 -3.50 34.70 16.19
N ILE A 225 -3.47 34.71 17.50
CA ILE A 225 -3.09 33.57 18.34
C ILE A 225 -4.30 33.02 19.10
N ASP A 226 -4.17 31.80 19.63
CA ASP A 226 -5.06 31.27 20.67
C ASP A 226 -4.38 31.35 22.04
N THR A 227 -5.18 31.55 23.09
CA THR A 227 -4.73 31.66 24.48
C THR A 227 -5.63 30.83 25.38
N GLU A 228 -5.21 30.57 26.62
CA GLU A 228 -6.01 29.90 27.67
C GLU A 228 -7.42 30.53 27.87
N GLU A 229 -7.64 31.79 27.44
CA GLU A 229 -8.89 32.52 27.71
C GLU A 229 -9.79 32.72 26.48
N LYS A 230 -9.20 32.97 25.29
CA LYS A 230 -9.84 33.19 23.97
C LYS A 230 -8.79 33.38 22.86
N GLY A 231 -9.24 33.45 21.61
CA GLY A 231 -8.44 33.99 20.51
C GLY A 231 -8.12 35.49 20.68
N VAL A 232 -6.91 35.90 20.33
CA VAL A 232 -6.40 37.28 20.48
C VAL A 232 -5.68 37.71 19.19
N TYR A 233 -5.93 38.92 18.73
CA TYR A 233 -5.16 39.57 17.67
C TYR A 233 -3.99 40.36 18.26
N LEU A 234 -2.80 40.14 17.70
CA LEU A 234 -1.56 40.77 18.13
C LEU A 234 -1.24 42.00 17.26
N ALA A 235 -1.12 43.15 17.90
CA ALA A 235 -0.46 44.33 17.33
C ALA A 235 1.07 44.24 17.49
N ARG A 236 1.57 43.46 18.47
CA ARG A 236 3.00 43.24 18.73
C ARG A 236 3.31 41.93 19.45
N THR A 237 4.49 41.38 19.22
CA THR A 237 5.04 40.19 19.89
C THR A 237 6.51 40.41 20.26
N TYR A 238 6.96 39.80 21.35
CA TYR A 238 8.33 39.82 21.85
C TYR A 238 8.90 38.41 21.90
N THR A 239 10.21 38.26 21.83
CA THR A 239 10.87 36.96 21.82
C THR A 239 12.30 36.99 22.40
N CYS A 240 12.76 35.84 22.90
CA CYS A 240 14.08 35.63 23.49
C CYS A 240 14.73 34.35 22.93
N SER A 241 15.67 34.53 22.02
CA SER A 241 16.44 33.45 21.37
C SER A 241 17.32 32.64 22.34
N HIS A 242 17.65 33.16 23.52
CA HIS A 242 18.39 32.39 24.54
C HIS A 242 17.51 31.49 25.42
N CYS A 243 16.18 31.69 25.41
CA CYS A 243 15.26 30.90 26.23
C CYS A 243 14.17 30.19 25.41
N ASN A 244 14.24 30.26 24.08
CA ASN A 244 13.21 29.72 23.19
C ASN A 244 11.78 30.19 23.57
N CYS A 245 11.64 31.46 23.98
CA CYS A 245 10.41 31.99 24.58
C CYS A 245 9.85 33.19 23.82
N PHE A 246 8.53 33.25 23.65
CA PHE A 246 7.81 34.43 23.18
C PHE A 246 6.90 35.00 24.26
N TYR A 247 6.71 36.32 24.23
CA TYR A 247 5.86 37.06 25.16
C TYR A 247 4.98 38.05 24.40
N THR A 248 3.78 38.34 24.87
CA THR A 248 2.96 39.43 24.34
C THR A 248 2.01 39.97 25.42
N PRO A 249 1.80 41.30 25.55
CA PRO A 249 0.90 41.85 26.56
C PRO A 249 -0.55 41.41 26.35
N ARG A 250 -1.30 41.25 27.43
CA ARG A 250 -2.75 40.99 27.34
C ARG A 250 -3.49 42.18 26.69
N PRO A 251 -4.66 41.97 26.06
CA PRO A 251 -5.37 43.03 25.37
C PRO A 251 -5.57 44.32 26.17
N ASN A 252 -5.33 45.47 25.52
CA ASN A 252 -5.30 46.81 26.10
C ASN A 252 -4.17 47.10 27.13
N ARG A 253 -3.10 46.29 27.19
CA ARG A 253 -1.93 46.49 28.07
C ARG A 253 -0.63 46.76 27.28
N LEU A 254 0.32 47.43 27.93
CA LEU A 254 1.73 47.49 27.54
C LEU A 254 2.52 46.31 28.14
N ILE A 255 3.66 45.90 27.56
CA ILE A 255 4.46 44.81 28.16
C ILE A 255 5.03 45.21 29.53
N SER A 256 5.28 46.51 29.74
CA SER A 256 5.70 47.07 31.02
C SER A 256 4.67 46.93 32.16
N GLU A 257 3.41 46.58 31.85
CA GLU A 257 2.36 46.29 32.84
C GLU A 257 2.40 44.83 33.33
N GLY A 258 3.32 44.00 32.81
CA GLY A 258 3.66 42.66 33.30
C GLY A 258 2.62 41.54 33.11
N LEU A 259 1.36 41.89 32.85
CA LEU A 259 0.28 40.97 32.53
C LEU A 259 0.35 40.54 31.05
N ILE A 260 0.88 39.35 30.80
CA ILE A 260 1.21 38.84 29.46
C ILE A 260 0.51 37.51 29.15
N TYR A 261 0.60 37.11 27.88
CA TYR A 261 0.64 35.70 27.51
C TYR A 261 2.10 35.29 27.18
N GLU A 262 2.49 34.10 27.61
CA GLU A 262 3.81 33.49 27.40
C GLU A 262 3.65 32.22 26.53
N MET A 263 4.54 32.05 25.57
CA MET A 263 4.77 30.80 24.85
C MET A 263 6.21 30.36 25.13
N ASP A 264 6.37 29.10 25.54
CA ASP A 264 7.63 28.52 25.98
C ASP A 264 7.89 27.26 25.14
N PHE A 265 8.98 27.23 24.39
CA PHE A 265 9.42 26.06 23.61
C PHE A 265 10.49 25.25 24.34
N GLU A 266 10.87 25.66 25.56
CA GLU A 266 11.78 24.93 26.44
C GLU A 266 13.13 24.60 25.73
N GLU A 267 13.48 23.33 25.54
CA GLU A 267 14.70 22.92 24.84
C GLU A 267 14.54 22.77 23.30
N ASP A 268 13.34 22.91 22.74
CA ASP A 268 13.09 22.80 21.29
C ASP A 268 13.38 24.12 20.55
N SER A 269 14.69 24.38 20.33
CA SER A 269 15.14 25.54 19.58
C SER A 269 14.65 25.55 18.12
N LYS A 270 14.32 24.39 17.54
CA LYS A 270 13.87 24.32 16.14
C LYS A 270 12.40 24.68 16.00
N ALA A 271 11.52 24.19 16.89
CA ALA A 271 10.14 24.66 16.94
C ALA A 271 10.07 26.17 17.26
N TYR A 272 11.00 26.67 18.08
CA TYR A 272 11.18 28.11 18.28
C TYR A 272 11.60 28.85 17.00
N GLU A 273 12.58 28.34 16.23
CA GLU A 273 13.01 28.93 14.96
C GLU A 273 11.89 28.91 13.90
N ASP A 274 11.20 27.78 13.74
CA ASP A 274 10.03 27.63 12.85
C ASP A 274 8.91 28.64 13.21
N TYR A 275 8.68 28.89 14.51
CA TYR A 275 7.68 29.89 14.97
C TYR A 275 8.17 31.34 14.89
N LEU A 276 9.48 31.57 15.06
CA LEU A 276 10.13 32.87 14.85
C LEU A 276 9.96 33.33 13.41
N GLU A 277 10.10 32.42 12.46
CA GLU A 277 9.90 32.70 11.04
C GLU A 277 8.42 32.91 10.69
N LEU A 278 7.50 32.09 11.22
CA LEU A 278 6.05 32.30 10.98
C LEU A 278 5.59 33.67 11.51
N LEU A 279 5.94 34.03 12.74
CA LEU A 279 5.57 35.32 13.32
C LEU A 279 6.33 36.48 12.65
N GLY A 280 7.59 36.26 12.27
CA GLY A 280 8.41 37.23 11.55
C GLY A 280 7.86 37.54 10.16
N TYR A 281 7.25 36.58 9.47
CA TYR A 281 6.68 36.75 8.13
C TYR A 281 5.54 37.79 8.09
N TYR A 282 4.69 37.83 9.12
CA TYR A 282 3.58 38.80 9.21
C TYR A 282 3.97 40.13 9.87
N GLY A 283 5.07 40.17 10.62
CA GLY A 283 5.60 41.40 11.20
C GLY A 283 6.17 42.32 10.13
N GLU A 284 6.14 43.64 10.38
CA GLU A 284 6.80 44.64 9.56
C GLU A 284 7.45 45.70 10.45
N ARG A 285 8.48 46.40 9.96
CA ARG A 285 8.98 47.62 10.61
C ARG A 285 8.02 48.79 10.33
N ALA A 286 6.86 48.73 10.96
CA ALA A 286 5.78 49.71 10.89
C ALA A 286 5.31 50.05 12.31
N ALA A 287 4.69 51.22 12.49
CA ALA A 287 4.02 51.54 13.74
C ALA A 287 2.57 51.03 13.72
N ASN A 288 2.13 50.43 14.83
CA ASN A 288 0.72 50.15 15.08
C ASN A 288 0.29 50.84 16.37
N PHE A 289 -0.61 51.81 16.26
CA PHE A 289 -1.13 52.58 17.39
C PHE A 289 -2.14 51.79 18.25
N LEU A 290 -2.59 50.61 17.78
CA LEU A 290 -3.49 49.74 18.49
C LEU A 290 -2.78 48.94 19.59
N TYR A 291 -3.57 48.49 20.55
CA TYR A 291 -3.21 47.45 21.49
C TYR A 291 -3.60 46.08 20.91
N ASN A 292 -3.09 44.99 21.50
CA ASN A 292 -3.64 43.66 21.26
C ASN A 292 -5.16 43.66 21.58
N GLU A 293 -5.97 42.94 20.80
CA GLU A 293 -7.44 42.97 20.88
C GLU A 293 -8.00 41.54 20.97
N TYR A 294 -8.90 41.28 21.92
CA TYR A 294 -9.61 40.00 21.98
C TYR A 294 -10.46 39.80 20.71
N GLU A 295 -10.43 38.61 20.12
CA GLU A 295 -11.14 38.31 18.87
C GLU A 295 -12.65 38.63 18.97
N ALA A 296 -13.27 38.33 20.12
CA ALA A 296 -14.67 38.63 20.39
C ALA A 296 -14.98 40.15 20.40
N VAL A 297 -14.05 40.97 20.92
CA VAL A 297 -14.19 42.43 20.93
C VAL A 297 -14.05 42.98 19.52
N ARG A 298 -13.04 42.51 18.75
CA ARG A 298 -12.85 42.90 17.34
C ARG A 298 -14.08 42.57 16.49
N ARG A 299 -14.65 41.37 16.66
CA ARG A 299 -15.91 40.96 16.00
C ARG A 299 -17.09 41.87 16.38
N GLN A 300 -17.27 42.20 17.66
CA GLN A 300 -18.34 43.11 18.10
C GLN A 300 -18.15 44.52 17.55
N ARG A 301 -16.92 45.03 17.53
CA ARG A 301 -16.55 46.34 16.98
C ARG A 301 -16.85 46.41 15.47
N LEU A 302 -16.36 45.46 14.68
CA LEU A 302 -16.67 45.36 13.25
C LEU A 302 -18.18 45.24 12.97
N LEU A 303 -18.93 44.53 13.83
CA LEU A 303 -20.40 44.43 13.72
C LEU A 303 -21.15 45.70 14.13
N GLN A 304 -20.52 46.62 14.87
CA GLN A 304 -21.07 47.96 15.17
C GLN A 304 -20.70 48.96 14.08
N GLU A 305 -19.45 48.94 13.61
CA GLU A 305 -18.95 49.72 12.47
C GLU A 305 -19.78 49.41 11.21
N ALA A 306 -20.03 48.13 10.90
CA ALA A 306 -20.90 47.70 9.80
C ALA A 306 -22.41 47.99 9.99
N LYS A 307 -22.82 48.51 11.17
CA LYS A 307 -24.22 48.89 11.48
C LYS A 307 -24.42 50.40 11.64
N LYS A 308 -23.37 51.22 11.57
CA LYS A 308 -23.44 52.68 11.72
C LYS A 308 -22.76 53.40 10.57
N GLU A 309 -23.55 54.04 9.73
CA GLU A 309 -23.08 55.24 9.04
C GLU A 309 -22.84 56.34 10.09
N MET A 310 -21.57 56.70 10.28
CA MET A 310 -21.03 57.86 11.03
C MET A 310 -21.86 58.43 12.20
N GLU A 311 -21.47 58.07 13.42
CA GLU A 311 -21.54 59.00 14.56
C GLU A 311 -20.11 59.41 14.96
N PRO A 312 -19.80 60.72 15.10
CA PRO A 312 -18.48 61.17 15.53
C PRO A 312 -18.26 60.90 17.02
N ALA A 313 -17.12 60.31 17.37
CA ALA A 313 -16.77 60.02 18.77
C ALA A 313 -16.62 61.31 19.60
N TYR A 314 -17.20 61.32 20.79
CA TYR A 314 -17.01 62.41 21.75
C TYR A 314 -15.52 62.53 22.17
N PRO A 315 -14.95 63.75 22.25
CA PRO A 315 -13.56 63.96 22.67
C PRO A 315 -13.41 63.70 24.18
N GLY A 316 -13.19 62.44 24.56
CA GLY A 316 -13.36 61.95 25.93
C GLY A 316 -12.10 61.49 26.68
N ASN A 317 -10.91 61.44 26.06
CA ASN A 317 -9.62 61.28 26.75
C ASN A 317 -8.45 61.68 25.84
N SER A 318 -7.45 62.41 26.34
CA SER A 318 -6.25 62.82 25.56
C SER A 318 -5.17 61.75 25.45
N ASP A 319 -5.27 60.67 26.23
CA ASP A 319 -4.31 59.56 26.26
C ASP A 319 -4.77 58.30 25.46
N ARG A 320 -5.80 58.43 24.62
CA ARG A 320 -6.24 57.36 23.72
C ARG A 320 -5.93 57.68 22.26
N LEU A 321 -5.39 56.68 21.55
CA LEU A 321 -5.10 56.73 20.12
C LEU A 321 -6.23 56.02 19.38
N TYR A 322 -6.90 56.72 18.47
CA TYR A 322 -8.03 56.20 17.69
C TYR A 322 -7.71 56.09 16.18
N SER A 323 -6.60 56.67 15.74
CA SER A 323 -6.15 56.69 14.35
C SER A 323 -4.62 56.91 14.25
N PRO A 324 -4.00 56.61 13.10
CA PRO A 324 -2.61 56.99 12.84
C PRO A 324 -2.35 58.50 12.94
N GLN A 325 -3.34 59.34 12.62
CA GLN A 325 -3.24 60.80 12.76
C GLN A 325 -3.25 61.23 14.23
N ASP A 326 -3.99 60.54 15.10
CA ASP A 326 -3.93 60.79 16.56
C ASP A 326 -2.57 60.39 17.13
N ALA A 327 -1.99 59.28 16.67
CA ALA A 327 -0.65 58.84 17.09
C ALA A 327 0.42 59.88 16.73
N LEU A 328 0.41 60.38 15.47
CA LEU A 328 1.30 61.46 15.04
C LEU A 328 1.06 62.76 15.84
N ARG A 329 -0.20 63.14 16.08
CA ARG A 329 -0.53 64.35 16.86
C ARG A 329 -0.06 64.23 18.31
N GLN A 330 -0.27 63.08 18.96
CA GLN A 330 0.22 62.83 20.32
C GLN A 330 1.74 62.85 20.36
N MET A 331 2.43 62.21 19.42
CA MET A 331 3.89 62.22 19.33
C MET A 331 4.46 63.65 19.19
N GLU A 332 3.89 64.51 18.35
CA GLU A 332 4.32 65.91 18.25
C GLU A 332 3.97 66.74 19.49
N GLN A 333 2.75 66.59 20.02
CA GLN A 333 2.29 67.37 21.17
C GLN A 333 3.07 67.03 22.45
N PHE A 334 3.33 65.74 22.68
CA PHE A 334 4.07 65.25 23.84
C PHE A 334 5.56 65.48 23.62
N GLY A 335 6.11 65.21 22.42
CA GLY A 335 7.52 65.44 22.06
C GLY A 335 7.98 66.90 22.18
N ARG A 336 7.08 67.87 21.96
CA ARG A 336 7.36 69.31 22.21
C ARG A 336 7.34 69.69 23.69
N ASN A 337 6.52 69.02 24.49
CA ASN A 337 6.18 69.40 25.87
C ASN A 337 6.63 68.37 26.93
N ILE A 338 7.61 67.51 26.59
CA ILE A 338 8.05 66.35 27.39
C ILE A 338 8.15 66.66 28.89
N SER A 339 8.90 67.69 29.27
CA SER A 339 9.18 68.04 30.67
C SER A 339 7.98 68.60 31.44
N ALA A 340 6.86 68.88 30.76
CA ALA A 340 5.60 69.31 31.36
C ALA A 340 4.58 68.16 31.51
N LEU A 341 4.90 66.95 31.06
CA LEU A 341 4.03 65.78 31.20
C LEU A 341 4.07 65.21 32.63
N PRO A 342 2.91 64.89 33.25
CA PRO A 342 2.84 64.14 34.50
C PRO A 342 3.61 62.81 34.44
N GLU A 343 4.10 62.31 35.58
CA GLU A 343 5.00 61.15 35.60
C GLU A 343 4.38 59.88 34.98
N GLU A 344 3.15 59.55 35.34
CA GLU A 344 2.42 58.40 34.79
C GLU A 344 2.23 58.52 33.27
N VAL A 345 1.80 59.70 32.80
CA VAL A 345 1.58 60.00 31.38
C VAL A 345 2.90 59.94 30.59
N PHE A 346 3.98 60.48 31.14
CA PHE A 346 5.30 60.43 30.53
C PHE A 346 5.84 59.00 30.45
N ARG A 347 5.71 58.19 31.51
CA ARG A 347 6.13 56.78 31.48
C ARG A 347 5.33 56.01 30.44
N ARG A 348 4.01 56.14 30.44
CA ARG A 348 3.15 55.47 29.45
C ARG A 348 3.50 55.86 28.02
N PHE A 349 3.80 57.14 27.77
CA PHE A 349 4.29 57.64 26.49
C PHE A 349 5.65 57.03 26.13
N ALA A 350 6.63 57.02 27.05
CA ALA A 350 7.96 56.44 26.82
C ALA A 350 7.94 54.91 26.61
N HIS A 351 6.97 54.19 27.19
CA HIS A 351 6.73 52.78 26.89
C HIS A 351 6.03 52.60 25.53
N ARG A 352 5.04 53.43 25.16
CA ARG A 352 4.46 53.42 23.79
C ARG A 352 5.49 53.72 22.69
N VAL A 353 6.47 54.60 22.95
CA VAL A 353 7.61 54.86 22.06
C VAL A 353 8.55 53.65 21.96
N GLU A 354 8.66 52.84 23.01
CA GLU A 354 9.41 51.57 22.98
C GLU A 354 8.67 50.49 22.18
N GLU A 355 7.34 50.44 22.32
CA GLU A 355 6.47 49.37 21.81
C GLU A 355 5.87 49.66 20.41
N GLY A 356 6.49 50.56 19.64
CA GLY A 356 6.14 50.79 18.23
C GLY A 356 4.75 51.43 17.99
N PHE A 357 4.24 52.24 18.91
CA PHE A 357 2.95 52.94 18.72
C PHE A 357 3.04 54.17 17.81
N TYR A 358 4.24 54.67 17.54
CA TYR A 358 4.48 55.90 16.75
C TYR A 358 5.53 55.62 15.65
N PRO A 359 5.39 56.18 14.43
CA PRO A 359 6.37 55.96 13.36
C PRO A 359 7.76 56.51 13.69
N ASP A 360 8.81 55.75 13.34
CA ASP A 360 10.22 56.07 13.62
C ASP A 360 10.59 57.51 13.21
N ALA A 361 10.20 57.97 12.02
CA ALA A 361 10.45 59.33 11.52
C ALA A 361 9.69 60.45 12.27
N ALA A 362 8.82 60.10 13.21
CA ALA A 362 8.24 61.02 14.19
C ALA A 362 8.94 60.90 15.56
N VAL A 363 9.41 59.71 15.93
CA VAL A 363 10.18 59.44 17.16
C VAL A 363 11.58 60.10 17.09
N GLU A 364 12.33 59.89 16.01
CA GLU A 364 13.69 60.41 15.75
C GLU A 364 13.84 61.91 16.09
N LYS A 365 12.82 62.72 15.78
CA LYS A 365 12.77 64.16 16.03
C LYS A 365 12.83 64.55 17.52
N TYR A 366 12.48 63.63 18.41
CA TYR A 366 12.32 63.88 19.86
C TYR A 366 13.02 62.82 20.73
N GLU A 367 13.48 61.71 20.16
CA GLU A 367 14.09 60.55 20.84
C GLU A 367 15.10 60.96 21.92
N TRP A 368 16.11 61.75 21.55
CA TRP A 368 17.14 62.19 22.50
C TRP A 368 16.55 62.92 23.72
N LYS A 369 15.51 63.74 23.53
CA LYS A 369 14.82 64.43 24.64
C LYS A 369 14.05 63.45 25.53
N ILE A 370 13.47 62.40 24.95
CA ILE A 370 12.77 61.35 25.71
C ILE A 370 13.78 60.59 26.58
N ILE A 371 14.92 60.20 26.03
CA ILE A 371 16.01 59.52 26.77
C ILE A 371 16.55 60.41 27.90
N GLN A 372 16.83 61.70 27.64
CA GLN A 372 17.28 62.61 28.71
C GLN A 372 16.23 62.79 29.82
N GLU A 373 14.94 62.92 29.47
CA GLU A 373 13.87 63.09 30.47
C GLU A 373 13.66 61.81 31.30
N VAL A 374 13.80 60.62 30.71
CA VAL A 374 13.85 59.33 31.46
C VAL A 374 14.98 59.37 32.48
N ARG A 375 16.23 59.63 32.03
CA ARG A 375 17.41 59.73 32.90
C ARG A 375 17.25 60.75 34.02
N GLU A 376 16.70 61.92 33.72
CA GLU A 376 16.43 62.94 34.74
C GLU A 376 15.38 62.48 35.76
N ARG A 377 14.30 61.84 35.34
CA ARG A 377 13.22 61.38 36.24
C ARG A 377 13.67 60.21 37.12
N ASP A 378 14.44 59.27 36.57
CA ASP A 378 15.00 58.18 37.37
C ASP A 378 16.09 58.69 38.33
N SER A 379 16.93 59.63 37.91
CA SER A 379 17.86 60.34 38.80
C SER A 379 17.14 61.11 39.91
N ARG A 380 15.94 61.65 39.65
CA ARG A 380 15.13 62.35 40.67
C ARG A 380 14.49 61.37 41.66
N LYS A 381 14.02 60.20 41.21
CA LYS A 381 13.48 59.13 42.08
C LYS A 381 14.53 58.57 43.02
N GLN A 382 15.69 58.17 42.49
CA GLN A 382 16.81 57.66 43.31
C GLN A 382 17.20 58.67 44.41
N ARG A 383 17.30 59.96 44.09
CA ARG A 383 17.59 61.02 45.08
C ARG A 383 16.48 61.24 46.11
N GLN A 384 15.22 60.90 45.79
CA GLN A 384 14.11 60.96 46.74
C GLN A 384 14.09 59.72 47.66
N GLU A 385 14.46 58.55 47.14
CA GLU A 385 14.62 57.30 47.90
C GLU A 385 15.85 57.35 48.82
N ASP A 386 16.94 57.98 48.38
CA ASP A 386 18.17 58.22 49.16
C ASP A 386 18.04 59.33 50.23
N THR A 387 16.88 59.99 50.37
CA THR A 387 16.67 61.06 51.37
C THR A 387 16.06 60.50 52.66
N PRO A 388 16.82 60.36 53.78
CA PRO A 388 16.29 59.79 55.00
C PRO A 388 15.25 60.70 55.66
N ALA A 389 14.06 60.16 55.94
CA ALA A 389 12.93 60.90 56.51
C ALA A 389 13.23 61.39 57.94
N ALA A 390 13.09 62.70 58.17
CA ALA A 390 13.39 63.32 59.44
C ALA A 390 12.17 63.37 60.39
N VAL A 391 12.29 62.67 61.53
CA VAL A 391 11.62 62.92 62.81
C VAL A 391 10.08 62.87 62.84
N SER A 392 9.58 61.76 63.40
CA SER A 392 8.51 61.81 64.42
C SER A 392 8.73 60.70 65.46
N THR A 393 9.27 61.06 66.63
CA THR A 393 9.48 60.13 67.75
C THR A 393 8.17 59.82 68.48
N PRO A 394 8.11 58.64 69.12
CA PRO A 394 7.83 58.65 70.55
C PRO A 394 9.05 58.32 71.43
N HIS A 395 8.87 58.64 72.70
CA HIS A 395 9.60 58.18 73.89
C HIS A 395 9.62 56.64 74.02
N ASP A 396 10.54 55.97 74.74
CA ASP A 396 11.41 56.42 75.85
C ASP A 396 12.81 55.75 75.92
N GLU A 397 13.73 56.48 76.55
CA GLU A 397 14.81 56.09 77.49
C GLU A 397 15.80 54.90 77.29
N GLN A 398 17.10 55.24 77.51
CA GLN A 398 18.16 54.46 78.20
C GLN A 398 18.74 53.18 77.50
N ALA A 399 20.07 52.91 77.50
CA ALA A 399 21.23 53.65 78.04
C ALA A 399 22.58 53.31 77.35
N VAL A 400 23.49 54.30 77.33
CA VAL A 400 24.97 54.34 77.17
C VAL A 400 25.82 53.20 76.54
N ASP A 401 26.74 53.66 75.66
CA ASP A 401 28.17 53.29 75.51
C ASP A 401 28.61 51.90 74.98
N SER A 402 29.78 51.77 74.33
CA SER A 402 30.72 52.76 73.74
C SER A 402 31.68 52.09 72.74
N HIS A 403 32.32 52.91 71.88
CA HIS A 403 33.57 52.62 71.13
C HIS A 403 33.58 51.45 70.11
N ALA A 404 34.53 51.36 69.16
CA ALA A 404 35.17 52.41 68.35
C ALA A 404 35.89 51.84 67.11
N LYS A 405 35.49 52.28 65.90
CA LYS A 405 36.25 52.45 64.62
C LYS A 405 37.13 51.29 64.05
N PRO A 406 37.48 51.34 62.74
CA PRO A 406 37.69 50.12 61.94
C PRO A 406 39.10 49.94 61.34
N ALA A 407 39.35 48.71 60.88
CA ALA A 407 40.29 48.34 59.82
C ALA A 407 39.94 46.92 59.32
N ASN A 408 40.33 46.41 58.14
CA ASN A 408 40.49 46.91 56.77
C ASN A 408 41.05 45.70 55.96
N ALA A 409 40.46 45.38 54.80
CA ALA A 409 41.06 44.63 53.67
C ALA A 409 41.45 43.13 53.81
N ALA A 410 41.78 42.54 52.64
CA ALA A 410 42.06 41.13 52.30
C ALA A 410 40.82 40.19 52.38
N GLU A 411 40.41 39.43 51.35
CA GLU A 411 41.13 38.41 50.53
C GLU A 411 41.48 37.13 51.33
N GLN A 412 41.27 35.89 50.84
CA GLN A 412 40.72 35.42 49.57
C GLN A 412 40.27 33.93 49.68
N THR A 413 39.23 33.53 48.91
CA THR A 413 39.11 32.20 48.23
C THR A 413 38.79 30.90 49.05
N THR A 414 38.19 29.93 48.32
CA THR A 414 38.13 28.44 48.54
C THR A 414 37.10 27.75 49.48
N GLN A 415 36.15 27.07 48.80
CA GLN A 415 35.70 25.66 48.99
C GLN A 415 34.69 25.22 50.09
N ARG A 416 33.46 24.99 49.61
CA ARG A 416 32.59 23.80 49.82
C ARG A 416 32.91 22.84 50.98
N SER A 417 31.92 22.60 51.85
CA SER A 417 31.30 21.26 51.97
C SER A 417 29.96 21.23 52.73
N HIS A 418 29.22 20.16 52.46
CA HIS A 418 27.97 19.65 53.06
C HIS A 418 27.98 19.58 54.61
N SER A 419 26.87 19.51 55.38
CA SER A 419 25.41 19.60 55.11
C SER A 419 24.64 19.36 56.43
N ASN A 420 23.40 19.88 56.60
CA ASN A 420 22.23 19.08 57.09
C ASN A 420 20.89 19.84 57.15
N ARG A 421 19.79 19.10 57.38
CA ARG A 421 18.38 19.54 57.37
C ARG A 421 17.84 20.01 58.73
N ALA A 422 17.04 21.08 58.72
CA ALA A 422 15.75 21.25 59.40
C ALA A 422 15.05 22.45 58.72
N SER A 423 13.81 22.46 58.23
CA SER A 423 12.51 21.93 58.68
C SER A 423 11.67 22.96 59.45
N ALA A 424 10.72 23.55 58.72
CA ALA A 424 9.34 23.87 59.10
C ALA A 424 8.97 25.20 59.80
N ASP A 425 7.71 25.57 59.50
CA ASP A 425 6.73 26.44 60.18
C ASP A 425 6.92 27.97 60.22
N GLY A 426 5.86 28.67 59.75
CA GLY A 426 5.79 30.13 59.61
C GLY A 426 4.54 30.64 58.86
N LEU A 427 3.38 30.03 59.10
CA LEU A 427 2.12 30.30 58.38
C LEU A 427 1.46 31.64 58.80
N LEU A 428 1.00 32.45 57.85
CA LEU A 428 -0.07 33.43 58.07
C LEU A 428 -1.07 33.48 56.90
N VAL A 429 -2.31 33.84 57.24
CA VAL A 429 -3.52 33.68 56.40
C VAL A 429 -3.93 35.01 55.75
N LEU A 430 -4.38 34.98 54.49
CA LEU A 430 -5.16 36.07 53.90
C LEU A 430 -6.51 35.59 53.36
N LYS A 431 -7.52 36.17 54.01
CA LYS A 431 -8.97 36.04 53.93
C LYS A 431 -9.59 36.21 52.54
N GLU A 432 -10.66 35.47 52.28
CA GLU A 432 -11.55 35.61 51.10
C GLU A 432 -12.37 36.92 51.14
N MET A 433 -12.82 37.38 49.97
CA MET A 433 -13.91 38.34 49.82
C MET A 433 -14.80 37.95 48.63
N GLU A 434 -16.08 37.74 48.90
CA GLU A 434 -17.13 37.52 47.90
C GLU A 434 -17.50 38.82 47.19
N LEU A 435 -18.04 38.72 45.98
CA LEU A 435 -18.78 39.80 45.31
C LEU A 435 -19.79 39.19 44.34
N ASP A 436 -21.08 39.30 44.70
CA ASP A 436 -22.19 38.58 44.08
C ASP A 436 -23.19 39.55 43.40
N ASP A 437 -24.07 38.97 42.57
CA ASP A 437 -25.22 39.57 41.87
C ASP A 437 -24.97 40.74 40.89
N LEU A 438 -25.36 40.52 39.62
CA LEU A 438 -26.38 41.36 39.00
C LEU A 438 -27.11 40.67 37.84
N GLY A 439 -28.35 40.26 38.09
CA GLY A 439 -29.44 40.40 37.10
C GLY A 439 -29.75 39.22 36.17
N GLN A 440 -30.77 38.44 36.55
CA GLN A 440 -31.46 37.51 35.65
C GLN A 440 -32.31 38.25 34.60
N ALA A 441 -32.43 37.68 33.39
CA ALA A 441 -33.50 38.00 32.44
C ALA A 441 -33.99 36.72 31.74
N SER A 442 -35.25 36.36 31.97
CA SER A 442 -35.84 35.08 31.54
C SER A 442 -36.43 35.12 30.13
N TYR A 443 -36.17 34.08 29.34
CA TYR A 443 -36.99 33.70 28.19
C TYR A 443 -37.42 32.24 28.33
N THR A 444 -38.53 32.01 29.01
CA THR A 444 -39.22 30.72 29.01
C THR A 444 -40.17 30.65 27.84
N GLU A 445 -39.97 29.71 26.92
CA GLU A 445 -41.06 29.22 26.07
C GLU A 445 -41.08 27.70 26.12
N SER A 446 -42.24 27.14 26.44
CA SER A 446 -42.41 25.74 26.82
C SER A 446 -43.31 25.00 25.83
N MET A 447 -42.80 23.93 25.22
CA MET A 447 -43.64 22.90 24.62
C MET A 447 -43.24 21.51 25.13
N GLN A 448 -43.90 21.08 26.20
CA GLN A 448 -44.05 19.66 26.53
C GLN A 448 -45.38 19.17 25.96
N THR A 449 -45.35 18.02 25.27
CA THR A 449 -46.33 16.90 25.24
C THR A 449 -46.13 16.19 23.90
N GLU A 450 -45.35 15.11 23.85
CA GLU A 450 -45.72 13.72 24.19
C GLU A 450 -46.16 12.93 22.94
N PRO A 451 -46.00 11.59 22.91
CA PRO A 451 -45.77 10.86 21.66
C PRO A 451 -47.04 10.35 20.98
N PHE A 452 -46.90 9.94 19.72
CA PHE A 452 -47.87 9.06 19.05
C PHE A 452 -47.22 7.77 18.56
N ARG A 453 -48.00 6.68 18.60
CA ARG A 453 -47.51 5.30 18.45
C ARG A 453 -48.40 4.49 17.51
N ALA A 454 -47.77 3.91 16.49
CA ALA A 454 -48.23 2.80 15.65
C ALA A 454 -49.51 2.96 14.81
N GLU A 455 -49.40 2.61 13.52
CA GLU A 455 -50.18 1.59 12.79
C GLU A 455 -49.30 1.18 11.56
N GLN A 456 -49.00 -0.07 11.23
CA GLN A 456 -49.82 -1.28 10.99
C GLN A 456 -50.65 -1.28 9.67
N ALA A 457 -49.95 -1.43 8.55
CA ALA A 457 -50.41 -2.22 7.40
C ALA A 457 -49.20 -3.03 6.88
N ARG A 458 -49.15 -4.37 6.82
CA ARG A 458 -50.08 -5.40 6.30
C ARG A 458 -50.41 -5.27 4.80
N THR A 459 -49.56 -5.87 3.96
CA THR A 459 -49.99 -6.74 2.84
C THR A 459 -48.87 -7.72 2.46
N ASP A 460 -49.05 -9.01 2.76
CA ASP A 460 -48.61 -10.06 1.83
C ASP A 460 -49.46 -9.95 0.54
N PRO A 461 -48.97 -10.46 -0.61
CA PRO A 461 -49.67 -11.66 -1.09
C PRO A 461 -48.79 -12.71 -1.79
N ALA A 462 -49.06 -13.96 -1.43
CA ALA A 462 -49.00 -15.13 -2.30
C ALA A 462 -50.35 -15.89 -2.14
N PRO A 463 -50.70 -16.93 -2.95
CA PRO A 463 -49.91 -17.60 -3.98
C PRO A 463 -50.69 -17.92 -5.30
N ALA A 464 -50.03 -18.68 -6.19
CA ALA A 464 -50.60 -19.47 -7.31
C ALA A 464 -51.05 -18.69 -8.57
N LYS A 465 -51.25 -19.29 -9.76
CA LYS A 465 -51.53 -20.71 -10.09
C LYS A 465 -51.11 -21.06 -11.54
N GLN A 466 -50.76 -22.34 -11.77
CA GLN A 466 -50.92 -23.21 -12.97
C GLN A 466 -51.09 -22.55 -14.37
N MET A 467 -50.39 -22.96 -15.43
CA MET A 467 -50.40 -24.27 -16.13
C MET A 467 -49.23 -24.36 -17.14
N SER A 468 -48.79 -25.48 -17.74
CA SER A 468 -48.83 -26.95 -17.51
C SER A 468 -47.84 -27.61 -18.53
N GLY A 469 -47.67 -28.93 -18.71
CA GLY A 469 -48.40 -30.10 -18.22
C GLY A 469 -47.95 -31.47 -18.78
N LYS A 470 -48.61 -32.51 -18.25
CA LYS A 470 -48.69 -33.94 -18.69
C LYS A 470 -47.47 -34.87 -18.51
N ARG A 471 -47.62 -35.77 -17.51
CA ARG A 471 -47.53 -37.28 -17.57
C ARG A 471 -46.19 -37.91 -18.05
N ASN A 472 -45.68 -39.02 -17.46
CA ASN A 472 -46.19 -39.92 -16.41
C ASN A 472 -45.04 -40.79 -15.83
N ARG A 473 -45.30 -41.46 -14.68
CA ARG A 473 -44.93 -42.86 -14.28
C ARG A 473 -43.85 -43.59 -15.15
N THR A 474 -42.87 -44.34 -14.61
CA THR A 474 -42.84 -45.16 -13.38
C THR A 474 -41.40 -45.56 -12.97
N GLN A 475 -41.18 -45.95 -11.70
CA GLN A 475 -40.08 -46.82 -11.22
C GLN A 475 -40.67 -48.22 -10.86
N PRO A 476 -39.92 -49.35 -10.76
CA PRO A 476 -38.54 -49.44 -10.27
C PRO A 476 -37.58 -50.46 -10.97
N LEU A 477 -36.40 -50.61 -10.37
CA LEU A 477 -35.34 -51.64 -10.52
C LEU A 477 -35.74 -52.99 -9.85
N PRO A 478 -34.89 -54.06 -9.78
CA PRO A 478 -33.66 -54.45 -10.53
C PRO A 478 -33.69 -55.93 -11.05
N ALA A 479 -32.60 -56.43 -11.67
CA ALA A 479 -31.83 -57.65 -11.27
C ALA A 479 -30.90 -58.23 -12.37
N GLU A 480 -29.62 -58.48 -12.02
CA GLU A 480 -28.69 -59.60 -12.38
C GLU A 480 -28.51 -60.05 -13.87
N THR A 481 -27.45 -60.75 -14.32
CA THR A 481 -26.47 -61.66 -13.67
C THR A 481 -25.01 -61.46 -14.19
N GLN A 482 -24.15 -62.51 -14.20
CA GLN A 482 -22.67 -62.43 -14.06
C GLN A 482 -21.84 -63.04 -15.22
N GLU A 483 -20.49 -62.98 -15.07
CA GLU A 483 -19.41 -63.81 -15.68
C GLU A 483 -18.96 -63.51 -17.15
N ARG A 484 -17.65 -63.22 -17.37
CA ARG A 484 -16.51 -64.08 -17.85
C ARG A 484 -16.57 -64.43 -19.37
N THR A 485 -15.48 -64.51 -20.16
CA THR A 485 -14.01 -64.58 -19.87
C THR A 485 -13.15 -64.00 -21.03
N HIS A 486 -11.81 -64.06 -20.89
CA HIS A 486 -10.76 -63.84 -21.93
C HIS A 486 -10.93 -64.73 -23.20
N ALA A 487 -10.16 -64.63 -24.30
CA ALA A 487 -8.82 -64.05 -24.51
C ALA A 487 -8.54 -63.62 -25.97
N ALA A 488 -7.38 -63.00 -26.21
CA ALA A 488 -6.88 -62.65 -27.55
C ALA A 488 -5.91 -63.72 -28.11
N ALA A 489 -5.76 -63.79 -29.44
CA ALA A 489 -4.77 -64.64 -30.12
C ALA A 489 -4.23 -63.98 -31.40
N VAL A 490 -2.89 -63.90 -31.52
CA VAL A 490 -2.13 -63.47 -32.71
C VAL A 490 -0.80 -64.26 -32.75
N PRO A 491 -0.53 -65.03 -33.82
CA PRO A 491 0.72 -64.84 -34.59
C PRO A 491 0.48 -64.90 -36.11
N LYS A 492 0.91 -63.92 -36.92
CA LYS A 492 2.27 -63.65 -37.47
C LYS A 492 2.53 -64.28 -38.85
N GLN A 493 3.37 -63.60 -39.64
CA GLN A 493 3.72 -63.94 -41.03
C GLN A 493 5.01 -64.78 -41.14
N ALA A 494 5.15 -65.45 -42.29
CA ALA A 494 6.36 -65.73 -43.09
C ALA A 494 7.69 -66.14 -42.42
N VAL A 495 8.29 -67.23 -42.93
CA VAL A 495 9.46 -67.24 -43.86
C VAL A 495 9.28 -68.48 -44.78
N GLY A 496 9.91 -68.52 -45.97
CA GLY A 496 9.91 -69.69 -46.87
C GLY A 496 11.30 -70.00 -47.46
N HIS A 497 11.44 -71.13 -48.18
CA HIS A 497 12.62 -71.64 -48.94
C HIS A 497 13.96 -71.75 -48.17
N SER A 498 14.77 -72.81 -48.27
CA SER A 498 14.69 -74.18 -48.87
C SER A 498 15.86 -75.02 -48.22
N GLU A 499 16.45 -76.13 -48.69
CA GLU A 499 16.42 -76.94 -49.93
C GLU A 499 17.08 -78.34 -49.72
N TYR A 500 17.07 -79.20 -50.76
CA TYR A 500 17.81 -80.46 -50.94
C TYR A 500 17.58 -81.69 -50.00
N GLY A 501 17.56 -82.89 -50.60
CA GLY A 501 17.58 -84.18 -49.91
C GLY A 501 17.21 -85.37 -50.83
N SER A 502 18.22 -86.06 -51.40
CA SER A 502 18.04 -87.02 -52.50
C SER A 502 17.68 -88.47 -52.09
N SER A 503 17.09 -89.19 -53.07
CA SER A 503 17.36 -90.61 -53.47
C SER A 503 16.34 -91.70 -53.07
N PRO A 504 16.28 -92.87 -53.76
CA PRO A 504 16.35 -93.07 -55.22
C PRO A 504 15.38 -94.16 -55.80
N ALA A 505 15.25 -94.19 -57.14
CA ALA A 505 15.03 -95.35 -58.03
C ALA A 505 13.97 -96.45 -57.74
N THR A 506 13.05 -96.68 -58.69
CA THR A 506 12.78 -98.05 -59.24
C THR A 506 12.17 -98.04 -60.65
N HIS A 507 12.39 -99.15 -61.37
CA HIS A 507 11.84 -99.52 -62.70
C HIS A 507 10.50 -100.29 -62.55
N ALA A 508 9.66 -100.56 -63.56
CA ALA A 508 9.43 -99.99 -64.92
C ALA A 508 8.17 -100.67 -65.56
N ALA A 509 7.80 -100.21 -66.77
CA ALA A 509 6.96 -100.86 -67.79
C ALA A 509 5.44 -101.06 -67.51
N GLY A 510 4.61 -100.73 -68.51
CA GLY A 510 3.14 -100.88 -68.45
C GLY A 510 2.36 -100.15 -69.56
N GLN A 511 2.61 -100.46 -70.83
CA GLN A 511 1.71 -100.10 -71.95
C GLN A 511 0.46 -101.03 -71.92
N PRO A 512 -0.73 -100.59 -72.39
CA PRO A 512 -0.97 -100.31 -73.81
C PRO A 512 -1.79 -99.02 -74.10
N ALA A 513 -2.22 -98.86 -75.36
CA ALA A 513 -2.70 -97.61 -75.94
C ALA A 513 -4.19 -97.62 -76.36
N ALA A 514 -4.63 -96.48 -76.92
CA ALA A 514 -5.91 -96.20 -77.58
C ALA A 514 -7.13 -96.05 -76.63
N TYR A 515 -8.17 -95.25 -76.96
CA TYR A 515 -8.47 -94.57 -78.23
C TYR A 515 -8.70 -93.06 -78.04
N ALA A 516 -8.34 -92.26 -79.04
CA ALA A 516 -8.78 -90.86 -79.15
C ALA A 516 -10.20 -90.79 -79.74
N ASN A 517 -11.06 -89.94 -79.18
CA ASN A 517 -12.49 -89.91 -79.48
C ASN A 517 -12.81 -88.72 -80.40
N PRO A 518 -13.24 -88.92 -81.67
CA PRO A 518 -13.45 -87.81 -82.62
C PRO A 518 -14.49 -86.77 -82.16
N SER A 519 -15.41 -87.15 -81.26
CA SER A 519 -16.46 -86.28 -80.72
C SER A 519 -15.96 -85.22 -79.72
N GLU A 520 -14.81 -85.43 -79.07
CA GLU A 520 -14.25 -84.49 -78.10
C GLU A 520 -13.52 -83.34 -78.81
N ASP A 521 -12.84 -83.66 -79.91
CA ASP A 521 -12.08 -82.75 -80.76
C ASP A 521 -12.96 -81.68 -81.45
N GLU A 522 -14.18 -82.03 -81.90
CA GLU A 522 -15.15 -81.01 -82.37
C GLU A 522 -15.68 -80.09 -81.25
N HIS A 523 -15.89 -80.63 -80.05
CA HIS A 523 -16.44 -79.89 -78.92
C HIS A 523 -15.43 -78.85 -78.38
N LEU A 524 -14.15 -79.24 -78.30
CA LEU A 524 -13.04 -78.34 -78.01
C LEU A 524 -12.96 -77.20 -79.05
N LYS A 525 -12.98 -77.55 -80.35
CA LYS A 525 -12.97 -76.57 -81.45
C LYS A 525 -14.17 -75.61 -81.44
N GLN A 526 -15.30 -76.00 -80.84
CA GLN A 526 -16.44 -75.09 -80.67
C GLN A 526 -16.19 -74.01 -79.60
N TYR A 527 -15.49 -74.34 -78.51
CA TYR A 527 -15.05 -73.35 -77.53
C TYR A 527 -13.89 -72.51 -78.07
N GLU A 528 -12.89 -73.09 -78.73
CA GLU A 528 -11.79 -72.34 -79.37
C GLU A 528 -12.30 -71.28 -80.35
N LYS A 529 -13.25 -71.63 -81.23
CA LYS A 529 -13.89 -70.69 -82.17
C LYS A 529 -14.65 -69.56 -81.46
N ARG A 530 -15.19 -69.79 -80.25
CA ARG A 530 -15.82 -68.74 -79.42
C ARG A 530 -14.78 -67.87 -78.72
N LEU A 531 -13.65 -68.44 -78.32
CA LEU A 531 -12.54 -67.72 -77.68
C LEU A 531 -11.81 -66.81 -78.69
N GLN A 532 -11.65 -67.26 -79.94
CA GLN A 532 -11.13 -66.47 -81.07
C GLN A 532 -11.98 -65.23 -81.44
N VAL A 533 -13.18 -65.07 -80.87
CA VAL A 533 -14.05 -63.91 -81.11
C VAL A 533 -14.45 -63.17 -79.82
N LEU A 534 -13.69 -63.32 -78.73
CA LEU A 534 -13.97 -62.68 -77.44
C LEU A 534 -14.24 -61.17 -77.54
N GLU A 535 -13.43 -60.44 -78.31
CA GLU A 535 -13.58 -59.00 -78.58
C GLU A 535 -14.97 -58.60 -79.12
N ARG A 536 -15.68 -59.54 -79.74
CA ARG A 536 -17.01 -59.33 -80.35
C ARG A 536 -18.17 -59.76 -79.44
N LEU A 537 -17.87 -60.29 -78.25
CA LEU A 537 -18.86 -60.73 -77.26
C LEU A 537 -19.08 -59.64 -76.21
N SER A 538 -20.34 -59.29 -75.95
CA SER A 538 -20.68 -58.37 -74.85
C SER A 538 -20.25 -58.92 -73.49
N PRO A 539 -20.01 -58.09 -72.46
CA PRO A 539 -19.62 -58.55 -71.12
C PRO A 539 -20.56 -59.61 -70.53
N ARG A 540 -21.87 -59.53 -70.84
CA ARG A 540 -22.86 -60.54 -70.44
C ARG A 540 -22.63 -61.88 -71.15
N GLN A 541 -22.28 -61.87 -72.44
CA GLN A 541 -21.94 -63.08 -73.20
C GLN A 541 -20.59 -63.67 -72.75
N LYS A 542 -19.60 -62.84 -72.41
CA LYS A 542 -18.33 -63.30 -71.81
C LYS A 542 -18.56 -63.98 -70.46
N LYS A 543 -19.30 -63.35 -69.55
CA LYS A 543 -19.61 -63.91 -68.23
C LYS A 543 -20.41 -65.23 -68.32
N GLU A 544 -21.33 -65.32 -69.27
CA GLU A 544 -22.10 -66.54 -69.54
C GLU A 544 -21.23 -67.63 -70.22
N LEU A 545 -20.32 -67.28 -71.14
CA LEU A 545 -19.38 -68.22 -71.74
C LEU A 545 -18.38 -68.80 -70.70
N LYS A 546 -17.85 -67.95 -69.81
CA LYS A 546 -17.01 -68.36 -68.67
C LYS A 546 -17.74 -69.36 -67.77
N LYS A 547 -19.02 -69.08 -67.49
CA LYS A 547 -19.90 -69.98 -66.74
C LYS A 547 -20.18 -71.29 -67.48
N GLN A 548 -20.37 -71.27 -68.80
CA GLN A 548 -20.56 -72.48 -69.61
C GLN A 548 -19.32 -73.38 -69.54
N ILE A 549 -18.13 -72.83 -69.81
CA ILE A 549 -16.84 -73.55 -69.74
C ILE A 549 -16.62 -74.18 -68.35
N GLN A 550 -16.88 -73.43 -67.28
CA GLN A 550 -16.69 -73.93 -65.90
C GLN A 550 -17.63 -75.11 -65.56
N ASN A 551 -18.89 -75.06 -66.01
CA ASN A 551 -19.91 -76.06 -65.69
C ASN A 551 -19.99 -77.23 -66.69
N ASP A 552 -19.28 -77.17 -67.82
CA ASP A 552 -19.30 -78.23 -68.84
C ASP A 552 -18.74 -79.56 -68.29
N THR A 553 -19.49 -80.66 -68.38
CA THR A 553 -19.03 -81.96 -67.88
C THR A 553 -18.10 -82.72 -68.84
N LYS A 554 -17.90 -82.22 -70.07
CA LYS A 554 -17.04 -82.84 -71.09
C LYS A 554 -15.63 -82.26 -71.18
N LEU A 555 -15.34 -81.16 -70.47
CA LEU A 555 -14.01 -80.57 -70.42
C LEU A 555 -13.27 -81.04 -69.17
N ASP A 556 -12.01 -81.46 -69.32
CA ASP A 556 -11.15 -81.78 -68.18
C ASP A 556 -10.72 -80.52 -67.40
N ALA A 557 -10.12 -80.71 -66.22
CA ALA A 557 -9.71 -79.60 -65.35
C ALA A 557 -8.67 -78.66 -65.99
N ALA A 558 -7.73 -79.19 -66.77
CA ALA A 558 -6.68 -78.41 -67.44
C ALA A 558 -7.22 -77.68 -68.68
N GLN A 559 -8.14 -78.30 -69.44
CA GLN A 559 -8.87 -77.66 -70.53
C GLN A 559 -9.71 -76.48 -70.04
N LYS A 560 -10.50 -76.69 -68.96
CA LYS A 560 -11.26 -75.62 -68.30
C LYS A 560 -10.35 -74.50 -67.83
N GLN A 561 -9.26 -74.82 -67.14
CA GLN A 561 -8.30 -73.83 -66.66
C GLN A 561 -7.66 -73.05 -67.81
N THR A 562 -7.35 -73.71 -68.93
CA THR A 562 -6.76 -73.07 -70.13
C THR A 562 -7.74 -72.09 -70.77
N PHE A 563 -8.98 -72.50 -71.01
CA PHE A 563 -10.00 -71.62 -71.61
C PHE A 563 -10.42 -70.48 -70.67
N VAL A 564 -10.58 -70.74 -69.36
CA VAL A 564 -10.84 -69.68 -68.37
C VAL A 564 -9.68 -68.69 -68.32
N ARG A 565 -8.42 -69.15 -68.35
CA ARG A 565 -7.25 -68.26 -68.40
C ARG A 565 -7.25 -67.40 -69.66
N GLN A 566 -7.55 -67.95 -70.84
CA GLN A 566 -7.65 -67.16 -72.08
C GLN A 566 -8.75 -66.09 -72.01
N MET A 567 -9.87 -66.37 -71.34
CA MET A 567 -10.91 -65.36 -71.09
C MET A 567 -10.45 -64.27 -70.11
N GLU A 568 -9.74 -64.65 -69.05
CA GLU A 568 -9.21 -63.73 -68.04
C GLU A 568 -8.07 -62.87 -68.58
N GLU A 569 -7.25 -63.42 -69.47
CA GLU A 569 -6.18 -62.74 -70.22
C GLU A 569 -6.77 -61.69 -71.19
N ALA A 570 -7.86 -62.02 -71.90
CA ALA A 570 -8.58 -61.06 -72.73
C ALA A 570 -9.34 -59.98 -71.92
N GLU A 571 -9.95 -60.36 -70.79
CA GLU A 571 -10.61 -59.44 -69.84
C GLU A 571 -9.60 -58.47 -69.21
N TYR A 572 -8.39 -58.95 -68.88
CA TYR A 572 -7.27 -58.15 -68.41
C TYR A 572 -6.75 -57.15 -69.46
N VAL A 573 -6.64 -57.56 -70.73
CA VAL A 573 -6.23 -56.66 -71.83
C VAL A 573 -7.24 -55.54 -72.06
N GLU A 574 -8.55 -55.85 -72.09
CA GLU A 574 -9.59 -54.82 -72.24
C GLU A 574 -9.61 -53.83 -71.08
N LEU A 575 -9.43 -54.30 -69.84
CA LEU A 575 -9.32 -53.45 -68.65
C LEU A 575 -8.06 -52.57 -68.69
N ALA A 576 -6.92 -53.11 -69.14
CA ALA A 576 -5.69 -52.33 -69.30
C ALA A 576 -5.86 -51.23 -70.36
N GLU A 577 -6.54 -51.51 -71.48
CA GLU A 577 -6.89 -50.49 -72.48
C GLU A 577 -7.84 -49.43 -71.94
N GLU A 578 -8.85 -49.80 -71.14
CA GLU A 578 -9.77 -48.84 -70.52
C GLU A 578 -9.04 -47.90 -69.55
N LEU A 579 -8.15 -48.46 -68.71
CA LEU A 579 -7.32 -47.67 -67.80
C LEU A 579 -6.38 -46.72 -68.57
N HIS A 580 -5.72 -47.18 -69.63
CA HIS A 580 -4.88 -46.32 -70.48
C HIS A 580 -5.71 -45.18 -71.15
N LYS A 581 -6.93 -45.49 -71.62
CA LYS A 581 -7.86 -44.47 -72.15
C LYS A 581 -8.33 -43.49 -71.06
N LYS A 582 -8.43 -43.92 -69.80
CA LYS A 582 -8.67 -43.06 -68.62
C LYS A 582 -7.44 -42.19 -68.31
N GLU A 583 -6.21 -42.71 -68.37
CA GLU A 583 -4.98 -41.94 -68.12
C GLU A 583 -4.86 -40.69 -69.00
N GLU A 584 -5.11 -40.81 -70.31
CA GLU A 584 -5.09 -39.65 -71.23
C GLU A 584 -6.15 -38.57 -70.87
N GLN A 585 -7.29 -38.98 -70.32
CA GLN A 585 -8.30 -38.04 -69.81
C GLN A 585 -7.87 -37.41 -68.47
N ASN A 586 -7.18 -38.18 -67.62
CA ASN A 586 -6.69 -37.74 -66.32
C ASN A 586 -5.63 -36.63 -66.44
N LYS A 587 -4.81 -36.63 -67.49
CA LYS A 587 -3.82 -35.56 -67.77
C LYS A 587 -4.40 -34.14 -67.83
N LYS A 588 -5.71 -33.98 -68.05
CA LYS A 588 -6.39 -32.68 -68.12
C LYS A 588 -7.07 -32.25 -66.81
N LYS A 589 -7.11 -33.11 -65.79
CA LYS A 589 -7.80 -32.85 -64.51
C LYS A 589 -7.01 -31.90 -63.60
N SER A 590 -7.71 -31.28 -62.64
CA SER A 590 -7.11 -30.53 -61.52
C SER A 590 -6.72 -31.45 -60.36
N TYR A 591 -5.93 -30.95 -59.39
CA TYR A 591 -5.57 -31.68 -58.17
C TYR A 591 -6.80 -32.26 -57.44
N ALA A 592 -7.85 -31.45 -57.28
CA ALA A 592 -9.09 -31.86 -56.60
C ALA A 592 -9.86 -32.94 -57.39
N GLN A 593 -9.88 -32.85 -58.72
CA GLN A 593 -10.50 -33.86 -59.58
C GLN A 593 -9.71 -35.18 -59.57
N LEU A 594 -8.37 -35.11 -59.56
CA LEU A 594 -7.50 -36.29 -59.42
C LEU A 594 -7.64 -36.92 -58.03
N LYS A 595 -7.77 -36.13 -56.96
CA LYS A 595 -8.06 -36.63 -55.61
C LYS A 595 -9.36 -37.43 -55.56
N LYS A 596 -10.42 -36.96 -56.23
CA LYS A 596 -11.68 -37.72 -56.37
C LYS A 596 -11.51 -39.00 -57.19
N THR A 597 -10.84 -38.93 -58.34
CA THR A 597 -10.63 -40.12 -59.20
C THR A 597 -9.78 -41.20 -58.54
N ILE A 598 -8.77 -40.84 -57.73
CA ILE A 598 -8.04 -41.82 -56.91
C ILE A 598 -8.99 -42.52 -55.93
N GLN A 599 -9.77 -41.76 -55.16
CA GLN A 599 -10.77 -42.29 -54.21
C GLN A 599 -11.92 -43.09 -54.86
N GLU A 600 -12.10 -42.96 -56.18
CA GLU A 600 -13.04 -43.77 -56.97
C GLU A 600 -12.36 -45.08 -57.37
N THR A 601 -11.19 -45.01 -58.02
CA THR A 601 -10.42 -46.20 -58.46
C THR A 601 -9.91 -47.08 -57.32
N GLU A 602 -9.61 -46.53 -56.15
CA GLU A 602 -9.31 -47.35 -54.96
C GLU A 602 -10.46 -48.31 -54.61
N LYS A 603 -11.72 -47.94 -54.91
CA LYS A 603 -12.94 -48.73 -54.67
C LYS A 603 -13.37 -49.57 -55.88
N GLU A 604 -12.79 -49.36 -57.07
CA GLU A 604 -13.08 -50.16 -58.26
C GLU A 604 -12.38 -51.54 -58.17
N ASP A 605 -13.09 -52.61 -58.53
CA ASP A 605 -12.65 -54.01 -58.40
C ASP A 605 -11.75 -54.44 -59.58
N TYR A 606 -10.61 -53.75 -59.74
CA TYR A 606 -9.63 -54.03 -60.79
C TYR A 606 -8.54 -55.00 -60.33
N PRO A 607 -8.07 -55.93 -61.21
CA PRO A 607 -6.93 -56.79 -60.93
C PRO A 607 -5.70 -56.00 -60.47
N GLN A 608 -5.13 -56.40 -59.33
CA GLN A 608 -4.11 -55.62 -58.62
C GLN A 608 -2.90 -55.26 -59.49
N ALA A 609 -2.48 -56.15 -60.39
CA ALA A 609 -1.35 -55.96 -61.30
C ALA A 609 -1.50 -54.80 -62.31
N ILE A 610 -2.74 -54.38 -62.64
CA ILE A 610 -2.99 -53.14 -63.42
C ILE A 610 -3.46 -51.98 -62.53
N LYS A 611 -4.12 -52.29 -61.40
CA LYS A 611 -4.59 -51.28 -60.44
C LYS A 611 -3.43 -50.52 -59.77
N GLU A 612 -2.35 -51.20 -59.38
CA GLU A 612 -1.21 -50.58 -58.72
C GLU A 612 -0.41 -49.62 -59.63
N PRO A 613 -0.01 -49.98 -60.87
CA PRO A 613 0.63 -49.04 -61.79
C PRO A 613 -0.25 -47.83 -62.12
N TYR A 614 -1.54 -48.04 -62.40
CA TYR A 614 -2.48 -46.96 -62.72
C TYR A 614 -2.71 -46.01 -61.53
N LEU A 615 -2.90 -46.55 -60.32
CA LEU A 615 -2.96 -45.73 -59.11
C LEU A 615 -1.67 -44.94 -58.90
N LYS A 616 -0.49 -45.57 -59.04
CA LYS A 616 0.80 -44.86 -58.94
C LYS A 616 0.90 -43.70 -59.92
N ASN A 617 0.54 -43.91 -61.19
CA ASN A 617 0.51 -42.86 -62.21
C ASN A 617 -0.46 -41.72 -61.83
N LEU A 618 -1.62 -42.04 -61.24
CA LEU A 618 -2.55 -41.03 -60.70
C LEU A 618 -1.96 -40.26 -59.51
N TYR A 619 -1.29 -40.92 -58.57
CA TYR A 619 -0.63 -40.28 -57.42
C TYR A 619 0.48 -39.33 -57.87
N ASP A 620 1.37 -39.79 -58.76
CA ASP A 620 2.45 -38.95 -59.32
C ASP A 620 1.89 -37.77 -60.13
N LEU A 621 0.86 -37.99 -60.96
CA LEU A 621 0.18 -36.93 -61.71
C LEU A 621 -0.52 -35.93 -60.78
N ARG A 622 -1.20 -36.39 -59.72
CA ARG A 622 -1.81 -35.52 -58.71
C ARG A 622 -0.76 -34.66 -58.03
N ARG A 623 0.38 -35.24 -57.63
CA ARG A 623 1.49 -34.51 -56.99
C ARG A 623 2.06 -33.43 -57.92
N GLN A 624 2.35 -33.77 -59.19
CA GLN A 624 2.80 -32.80 -60.19
C GLN A 624 1.79 -31.66 -60.38
N ARG A 625 0.49 -32.01 -60.48
CA ARG A 625 -0.58 -31.02 -60.69
C ARG A 625 -0.80 -30.12 -59.49
N GLY A 626 -0.72 -30.67 -58.27
CA GLY A 626 -0.76 -29.91 -57.03
C GLY A 626 0.38 -28.89 -56.94
N THR A 627 1.62 -29.29 -57.25
CA THR A 627 2.77 -28.37 -57.27
C THR A 627 2.59 -27.24 -58.30
N GLN A 628 2.02 -27.52 -59.48
CA GLN A 628 1.69 -26.50 -60.47
C GLN A 628 0.61 -25.52 -59.98
N GLU A 629 -0.49 -26.03 -59.43
CA GLU A 629 -1.60 -25.21 -58.92
C GLU A 629 -1.18 -24.34 -57.72
N VAL A 630 -0.44 -24.92 -56.76
CA VAL A 630 0.13 -24.18 -55.62
C VAL A 630 1.09 -23.09 -56.09
N ARG A 631 1.99 -23.39 -57.04
CA ARG A 631 2.90 -22.38 -57.60
C ARG A 631 2.12 -21.21 -58.23
N GLN A 632 1.10 -21.49 -59.05
CA GLN A 632 0.26 -20.45 -59.64
C GLN A 632 -0.50 -19.63 -58.59
N ILE A 633 -0.97 -20.25 -57.50
CA ILE A 633 -1.61 -19.55 -56.38
C ILE A 633 -0.66 -18.57 -55.69
N ILE A 634 0.63 -18.92 -55.54
CA ILE A 634 1.65 -18.03 -54.98
C ILE A 634 2.08 -16.95 -55.97
N GLU A 635 2.28 -17.29 -57.25
CA GLU A 635 2.66 -16.33 -58.31
C GLU A 635 1.56 -15.28 -58.59
N GLN A 636 0.28 -15.64 -58.41
CA GLN A 636 -0.87 -14.73 -58.55
C GLN A 636 -1.28 -14.05 -57.22
N MET A 637 -0.50 -14.20 -56.15
CA MET A 637 -0.82 -13.62 -54.84
C MET A 637 -0.75 -12.07 -54.87
N PRO A 638 -1.84 -11.36 -54.52
CA PRO A 638 -1.85 -9.89 -54.45
C PRO A 638 -0.68 -9.26 -53.68
N GLU A 639 -0.20 -8.11 -54.16
CA GLU A 639 0.82 -7.32 -53.45
C GLU A 639 0.36 -6.93 -52.04
N ARG A 640 -0.87 -6.39 -51.95
CA ARG A 640 -1.55 -6.01 -50.72
C ARG A 640 -2.69 -6.99 -50.44
N MET A 641 -2.76 -7.51 -49.23
CA MET A 641 -3.75 -8.50 -48.79
C MET A 641 -4.09 -8.23 -47.32
N ASP A 642 -5.36 -8.29 -46.95
CA ASP A 642 -5.79 -8.24 -45.54
C ASP A 642 -5.69 -9.62 -44.87
N ARG A 643 -5.76 -9.63 -43.53
CA ARG A 643 -5.60 -10.84 -42.72
C ARG A 643 -6.67 -11.90 -42.99
N ALA A 644 -7.91 -11.51 -43.33
CA ALA A 644 -9.00 -12.43 -43.64
C ALA A 644 -8.85 -13.06 -45.05
N ALA A 645 -8.33 -12.30 -46.01
CA ALA A 645 -7.91 -12.82 -47.31
C ALA A 645 -6.71 -13.77 -47.18
N PHE A 646 -5.74 -13.46 -46.31
CA PHE A 646 -4.60 -14.35 -46.04
C PHE A 646 -5.04 -15.66 -45.37
N GLN A 647 -5.95 -15.62 -44.38
CA GLN A 647 -6.51 -16.84 -43.77
C GLN A 647 -7.22 -17.74 -44.79
N LYS A 648 -7.94 -17.16 -45.76
CA LYS A 648 -8.56 -17.91 -46.86
C LYS A 648 -7.53 -18.53 -47.80
N LEU A 649 -6.42 -17.83 -48.08
CA LEU A 649 -5.29 -18.36 -48.84
C LEU A 649 -4.63 -19.53 -48.10
N GLU A 650 -4.37 -19.40 -46.80
CA GLU A 650 -3.79 -20.44 -45.96
C GLU A 650 -4.68 -21.69 -45.89
N GLN A 651 -5.99 -21.52 -45.73
CA GLN A 651 -6.97 -22.61 -45.80
C GLN A 651 -6.98 -23.29 -47.17
N ARG A 652 -6.89 -22.53 -48.27
CA ARG A 652 -6.81 -23.06 -49.64
C ARG A 652 -5.51 -23.83 -49.89
N LEU A 653 -4.38 -23.38 -49.34
CA LEU A 653 -3.10 -24.11 -49.47
C LEU A 653 -3.12 -25.41 -48.67
N LYS A 654 -3.75 -25.44 -47.49
CA LYS A 654 -3.92 -26.64 -46.67
C LYS A 654 -4.72 -27.78 -47.31
N THR A 655 -5.46 -27.56 -48.41
CA THR A 655 -6.12 -28.66 -49.14
C THR A 655 -5.16 -29.48 -50.01
N TYR A 656 -3.93 -29.01 -50.22
CA TYR A 656 -2.89 -29.67 -51.03
C TYR A 656 -1.94 -30.50 -50.15
N GLU A 657 -2.50 -31.46 -49.42
CA GLU A 657 -1.86 -32.30 -48.36
C GLU A 657 -0.52 -32.97 -48.74
N GLU A 658 -0.19 -33.07 -50.03
CA GLU A 658 0.96 -33.81 -50.58
C GLU A 658 1.96 -32.93 -51.33
N VAL A 659 1.72 -31.62 -51.36
CA VAL A 659 2.60 -30.63 -52.00
C VAL A 659 3.51 -30.04 -50.95
N ASP A 660 4.82 -30.03 -51.22
CA ASP A 660 5.77 -29.37 -50.33
C ASP A 660 5.58 -27.85 -50.38
N LEU A 661 5.16 -27.27 -49.26
CA LEU A 661 4.98 -25.83 -49.07
C LEU A 661 6.25 -25.15 -48.52
N SER A 662 7.28 -25.92 -48.14
CA SER A 662 8.53 -25.40 -47.55
C SER A 662 9.20 -24.31 -48.40
N PRO A 663 9.28 -24.41 -49.75
CA PRO A 663 9.84 -23.36 -50.60
C PRO A 663 9.11 -22.02 -50.54
N TYR A 664 7.87 -21.99 -50.04
CA TYR A 664 7.01 -20.80 -49.97
C TYR A 664 6.76 -20.30 -48.54
N GLN A 665 7.26 -21.01 -47.51
CA GLN A 665 7.00 -20.67 -46.10
C GLN A 665 7.42 -19.23 -45.77
N GLU A 666 8.59 -18.79 -46.24
CA GLU A 666 9.08 -17.44 -45.96
C GLU A 666 8.24 -16.35 -46.63
N THR A 667 7.85 -16.56 -47.89
CA THR A 667 6.97 -15.64 -48.63
C THR A 667 5.59 -15.53 -47.96
N LEU A 668 5.06 -16.65 -47.47
CA LEU A 668 3.80 -16.69 -46.72
C LEU A 668 3.93 -16.03 -45.34
N ARG A 669 5.05 -16.23 -44.64
CA ARG A 669 5.36 -15.58 -43.35
C ARG A 669 5.39 -14.06 -43.49
N GLN A 670 6.19 -13.54 -44.43
CA GLN A 670 6.30 -12.11 -44.70
C GLN A 670 4.95 -11.48 -45.11
N LYS A 671 4.12 -12.20 -45.88
CA LYS A 671 2.77 -11.75 -46.26
C LYS A 671 1.80 -11.73 -45.08
N LYS A 672 1.85 -12.73 -44.20
CA LYS A 672 1.08 -12.74 -42.95
C LYS A 672 1.48 -11.55 -42.07
N GLU A 673 2.77 -11.36 -41.83
CA GLU A 673 3.28 -10.26 -41.02
C GLU A 673 2.86 -8.90 -41.57
N ALA A 674 2.98 -8.67 -42.90
CA ALA A 674 2.57 -7.41 -43.52
C ALA A 674 1.07 -7.14 -43.33
N ALA A 675 0.23 -8.16 -43.47
CA ALA A 675 -1.21 -8.05 -43.24
C ALA A 675 -1.55 -7.72 -41.78
N GLU A 676 -0.92 -8.42 -40.82
CA GLU A 676 -1.13 -8.16 -39.39
C GLU A 676 -0.60 -6.78 -38.98
N LYS A 677 0.62 -6.41 -39.38
CA LYS A 677 1.22 -5.08 -39.12
C LYS A 677 0.36 -3.95 -39.68
N GLN A 678 -0.22 -4.12 -40.88
CA GLN A 678 -1.15 -3.14 -41.47
C GLN A 678 -2.48 -3.05 -40.70
N GLU A 679 -3.04 -4.16 -40.24
CA GLU A 679 -4.28 -4.19 -39.47
C GLU A 679 -4.12 -3.54 -38.09
N ILE A 680 -3.04 -3.89 -37.37
CA ILE A 680 -2.67 -3.31 -36.07
C ILE A 680 -2.47 -1.80 -36.20
N ALA A 681 -1.69 -1.34 -37.18
CA ALA A 681 -1.52 0.09 -37.46
C ALA A 681 -2.87 0.78 -37.76
N GLY A 682 -3.78 0.11 -38.46
CA GLY A 682 -5.15 0.57 -38.69
C GLY A 682 -5.97 0.71 -37.41
N MET A 683 -5.90 -0.26 -36.49
CA MET A 683 -6.57 -0.22 -35.18
C MET A 683 -6.03 0.91 -34.29
N VAL A 684 -4.70 1.05 -34.22
CA VAL A 684 -4.01 2.09 -33.45
C VAL A 684 -4.25 3.48 -34.04
N LYS A 685 -4.43 3.61 -35.37
CA LYS A 685 -4.77 4.89 -36.02
C LYS A 685 -6.24 5.30 -35.82
N ARG A 686 -7.18 4.34 -35.85
CA ARG A 686 -8.63 4.60 -35.69
C ARG A 686 -9.09 4.79 -34.24
N SER A 687 -8.25 4.45 -33.26
CA SER A 687 -8.64 4.53 -31.84
C SER A 687 -8.37 5.92 -31.25
N ARG A 688 -9.33 6.39 -30.43
CA ARG A 688 -9.10 7.47 -29.46
C ARG A 688 -7.93 7.07 -28.54
N LYS A 689 -7.15 8.07 -28.12
CA LYS A 689 -5.93 7.98 -27.30
C LYS A 689 -5.77 9.31 -26.55
N VAL A 690 -6.68 9.58 -25.61
CA VAL A 690 -6.74 10.86 -24.86
C VAL A 690 -6.66 10.60 -23.37
N SER A 691 -7.42 9.61 -22.88
CA SER A 691 -7.44 9.16 -21.50
C SER A 691 -6.70 7.84 -21.31
N ARG A 692 -6.29 7.54 -20.07
CA ARG A 692 -5.78 6.22 -19.67
C ARG A 692 -6.65 5.06 -20.18
N GLY A 693 -7.97 5.18 -19.99
CA GLY A 693 -8.96 4.18 -20.42
C GLY A 693 -9.03 3.97 -21.94
N ASP A 694 -8.70 4.98 -22.74
CA ASP A 694 -8.57 4.82 -24.19
C ASP A 694 -7.36 3.93 -24.56
N TYR A 695 -6.25 4.08 -23.83
CA TYR A 695 -5.02 3.31 -24.03
C TYR A 695 -5.16 1.87 -23.53
N THR A 696 -5.69 1.64 -22.32
CA THR A 696 -5.94 0.28 -21.80
C THR A 696 -7.02 -0.44 -22.63
N GLY A 697 -8.08 0.26 -23.04
CA GLY A 697 -9.09 -0.24 -23.97
C GLY A 697 -8.60 -0.46 -25.41
N LEU A 698 -7.50 0.16 -25.83
CA LEU A 698 -6.77 -0.20 -27.06
C LEU A 698 -5.91 -1.45 -26.86
N MET A 699 -5.19 -1.54 -25.74
CA MET A 699 -4.35 -2.68 -25.37
C MET A 699 -5.18 -3.98 -25.41
N ARG A 700 -6.32 -4.01 -24.71
CA ARG A 700 -7.21 -5.18 -24.67
C ARG A 700 -7.70 -5.62 -26.06
N ARG A 701 -8.06 -4.67 -26.92
CA ARG A 701 -8.52 -4.96 -28.30
C ARG A 701 -7.43 -5.52 -29.21
N LEU A 702 -6.15 -5.22 -28.97
CA LEU A 702 -5.04 -5.83 -29.72
C LEU A 702 -4.84 -7.30 -29.32
N GLU A 703 -5.01 -7.62 -28.04
CA GLU A 703 -4.90 -8.99 -27.50
C GLU A 703 -6.07 -9.88 -27.92
N GLU A 704 -7.30 -9.36 -27.85
CA GLU A 704 -8.53 -10.05 -28.29
C GLU A 704 -8.41 -10.60 -29.73
N GLN A 705 -7.62 -9.95 -30.59
CA GLN A 705 -7.46 -10.29 -32.01
C GLN A 705 -6.41 -11.37 -32.33
N LYS A 706 -5.62 -11.82 -31.34
CA LYS A 706 -4.65 -12.95 -31.48
C LYS A 706 -3.71 -12.84 -32.69
N PHE A 707 -3.13 -11.66 -32.92
CA PHE A 707 -2.01 -11.49 -33.87
C PHE A 707 -0.78 -12.28 -33.38
N ALA A 708 0.28 -12.41 -34.20
CA ALA A 708 1.56 -12.88 -33.68
C ALA A 708 2.17 -11.86 -32.71
N ASP A 709 2.73 -12.34 -31.58
CA ASP A 709 3.24 -11.48 -30.50
C ASP A 709 4.33 -10.52 -30.99
N GLU A 710 5.23 -11.00 -31.86
CA GLU A 710 6.27 -10.21 -32.55
C GLU A 710 5.72 -8.99 -33.33
N ASN A 711 4.51 -9.12 -33.90
CA ASN A 711 3.86 -8.04 -34.65
C ASN A 711 3.17 -7.02 -33.73
N VAL A 712 2.81 -7.42 -32.51
CA VAL A 712 2.03 -6.63 -31.54
C VAL A 712 2.91 -5.95 -30.49
N ALA A 713 3.97 -6.60 -30.01
CA ALA A 713 4.83 -6.10 -28.93
C ALA A 713 5.30 -4.63 -29.12
N PRO A 714 5.78 -4.18 -30.30
CA PRO A 714 6.22 -2.80 -30.51
C PRO A 714 5.12 -1.73 -30.43
N TYR A 715 3.84 -2.16 -30.46
CA TYR A 715 2.69 -1.30 -30.20
C TYR A 715 2.25 -1.37 -28.73
N MET A 716 2.35 -2.55 -28.09
CA MET A 716 2.03 -2.74 -26.68
C MET A 716 2.99 -1.99 -25.78
N GLU A 717 4.29 -2.00 -26.10
CA GLU A 717 5.32 -1.22 -25.40
C GLU A 717 4.97 0.27 -25.44
N LYS A 718 4.68 0.83 -26.61
CA LYS A 718 4.31 2.23 -26.79
C LYS A 718 2.96 2.61 -26.18
N ILE A 719 2.07 1.64 -25.96
CA ILE A 719 0.83 1.83 -25.21
C ILE A 719 1.13 1.82 -23.70
N LYS A 720 1.95 0.88 -23.21
CA LYS A 720 2.44 0.85 -21.82
C LYS A 720 3.15 2.13 -21.46
N GLU A 721 4.17 2.56 -22.22
CA GLU A 721 4.91 3.82 -22.06
C GLU A 721 3.97 5.02 -21.85
N LYS A 722 2.85 5.08 -22.58
CA LYS A 722 1.87 6.17 -22.47
C LYS A 722 0.90 6.01 -21.30
N VAL A 723 0.60 4.80 -20.86
CA VAL A 723 -0.07 4.59 -19.56
C VAL A 723 0.88 4.94 -18.41
N THR A 724 2.13 4.50 -18.44
CA THR A 724 3.16 4.85 -17.45
C THR A 724 3.34 6.36 -17.33
N ALA A 725 3.42 7.09 -18.45
CA ALA A 725 3.55 8.54 -18.43
C ALA A 725 2.32 9.25 -17.84
N LEU A 726 1.09 8.83 -18.18
CA LEU A 726 -0.14 9.41 -17.63
C LEU A 726 -0.32 9.07 -16.15
N ASP A 727 -0.05 7.83 -15.75
CA ASP A 727 -0.12 7.37 -14.37
C ASP A 727 0.94 8.10 -13.51
N GLN A 728 2.15 8.31 -14.03
CA GLN A 728 3.20 9.10 -13.36
C GLN A 728 2.87 10.60 -13.28
N GLU A 729 2.34 11.22 -14.34
CA GLU A 729 1.91 12.62 -14.34
C GLU A 729 0.79 12.85 -13.30
N ARG A 730 -0.17 11.93 -13.23
CA ARG A 730 -1.25 11.95 -12.24
C ARG A 730 -0.74 11.72 -10.82
N LEU A 731 0.18 10.76 -10.60
CA LEU A 731 0.79 10.53 -9.29
C LEU A 731 1.63 11.73 -8.83
N ASN A 732 2.44 12.32 -9.72
CA ASN A 732 3.21 13.53 -9.39
C ASN A 732 2.30 14.69 -8.94
N ALA A 733 1.13 14.86 -9.57
CA ALA A 733 0.15 15.88 -9.20
C ALA A 733 -0.67 15.55 -7.94
N LEU A 734 -0.68 14.29 -7.48
CA LEU A 734 -1.26 13.88 -6.20
C LEU A 734 -0.24 13.92 -5.06
N LEU A 735 1.03 13.70 -5.37
CA LEU A 735 2.17 13.67 -4.44
C LEU A 735 2.93 15.01 -4.37
N ASP A 736 2.43 16.04 -5.05
CA ASP A 736 2.99 17.39 -5.00
C ASP A 736 2.92 17.92 -3.56
N GLU A 737 3.99 18.58 -3.10
CA GLU A 737 4.17 18.99 -1.71
C GLU A 737 3.99 17.87 -0.64
N SER A 738 4.07 16.58 -0.98
CA SER A 738 3.83 15.45 -0.04
C SER A 738 4.74 15.39 1.20
N GLN A 739 5.91 16.05 1.17
CA GLN A 739 6.78 16.22 2.34
C GLN A 739 6.35 17.36 3.28
N GLN A 740 5.41 18.20 2.86
CA GLN A 740 4.83 19.32 3.63
C GLN A 740 3.40 19.02 4.10
N MET A 741 2.71 18.05 3.48
CA MET A 741 1.39 17.58 3.92
C MET A 741 1.35 17.23 5.41
N ASP A 742 0.22 17.59 6.04
CA ASP A 742 -0.18 17.09 7.36
C ASP A 742 -0.70 15.65 7.27
N PHE A 743 -1.03 15.04 8.43
CA PHE A 743 -1.54 13.67 8.48
C PHE A 743 -2.84 13.48 7.67
N ASN A 744 -3.74 14.47 7.68
CA ASN A 744 -5.06 14.35 7.05
C ASN A 744 -4.95 14.45 5.52
N ALA A 745 -4.15 15.39 5.02
CA ALA A 745 -3.85 15.55 3.61
C ALA A 745 -3.12 14.32 3.06
N ALA A 746 -2.08 13.85 3.75
CA ALA A 746 -1.35 12.66 3.34
C ALA A 746 -2.22 11.39 3.37
N ALA A 747 -3.12 11.26 4.35
CA ALA A 747 -4.07 10.13 4.43
C ALA A 747 -5.12 10.17 3.32
N ALA A 748 -5.72 11.34 3.04
CA ALA A 748 -6.69 11.49 1.95
C ALA A 748 -6.07 11.22 0.57
N VAL A 749 -4.82 11.63 0.34
CA VAL A 749 -4.07 11.31 -0.88
C VAL A 749 -3.73 9.82 -0.95
N TYR A 750 -3.39 9.19 0.17
CA TYR A 750 -3.12 7.74 0.26
C TYR A 750 -4.38 6.91 -0.08
N GLU A 751 -5.54 7.27 0.47
CA GLU A 751 -6.85 6.71 0.11
C GLU A 751 -7.17 6.93 -1.37
N GLN A 752 -6.98 8.15 -1.89
CA GLN A 752 -7.21 8.46 -3.30
C GLN A 752 -6.32 7.62 -4.24
N ILE A 753 -5.06 7.36 -3.88
CA ILE A 753 -4.16 6.50 -4.66
C ILE A 753 -4.54 5.02 -4.53
N LEU A 754 -5.09 4.60 -3.38
CA LEU A 754 -5.66 3.26 -3.17
C LEU A 754 -6.90 3.00 -4.03
N ASP A 755 -7.76 4.00 -4.25
CA ASP A 755 -8.95 3.89 -5.10
C ASP A 755 -8.66 4.11 -6.60
N GLU A 756 -7.76 5.02 -6.97
CA GLU A 756 -7.45 5.30 -8.38
C GLU A 756 -6.66 4.17 -9.07
N ASN A 757 -6.96 3.95 -10.35
CA ASN A 757 -6.36 2.89 -11.15
C ASN A 757 -4.99 3.33 -11.69
N PHE A 758 -3.90 2.80 -11.13
CA PHE A 758 -2.52 3.06 -11.53
C PHE A 758 -1.76 1.77 -11.88
N LEU A 759 -0.68 1.82 -12.66
CA LEU A 759 0.23 0.68 -12.80
C LEU A 759 0.73 0.22 -11.41
N PRO A 760 0.69 -1.09 -11.06
CA PRO A 760 0.98 -1.56 -9.71
C PRO A 760 2.36 -1.15 -9.18
N GLU A 761 3.39 -1.17 -10.04
CA GLU A 761 4.76 -0.73 -9.71
C GLU A 761 4.78 0.73 -9.19
N LEU A 762 4.10 1.64 -9.90
CA LEU A 762 4.00 3.05 -9.52
C LEU A 762 3.09 3.25 -8.29
N LYS A 763 1.97 2.53 -8.24
CA LYS A 763 1.00 2.56 -7.12
C LYS A 763 1.66 2.15 -5.81
N ASN A 764 2.37 1.02 -5.81
CA ASN A 764 3.06 0.48 -4.65
C ASN A 764 4.18 1.42 -4.17
N SER A 765 4.92 2.04 -5.10
CA SER A 765 5.96 3.03 -4.78
C SER A 765 5.38 4.29 -4.13
N ALA A 766 4.31 4.84 -4.70
CA ALA A 766 3.60 6.01 -4.16
C ALA A 766 3.01 5.74 -2.76
N LEU A 767 2.37 4.57 -2.58
CA LEU A 767 1.80 4.16 -1.30
C LEU A 767 2.89 3.86 -0.25
N GLU A 768 4.03 3.27 -0.61
CA GLU A 768 5.17 3.09 0.33
C GLU A 768 5.73 4.45 0.79
N MET A 769 5.82 5.44 -0.10
CA MET A 769 6.29 6.78 0.25
C MET A 769 5.34 7.50 1.21
N LEU A 770 4.03 7.46 0.93
CA LEU A 770 3.02 8.07 1.80
C LEU A 770 2.86 7.32 3.13
N ALA A 771 2.92 5.99 3.15
CA ALA A 771 2.89 5.20 4.39
C ALA A 771 4.04 5.60 5.32
N LYS A 772 5.26 5.79 4.79
CA LYS A 772 6.42 6.28 5.55
C LYS A 772 6.26 7.72 6.04
N ARG A 773 5.63 8.60 5.25
CA ARG A 773 5.30 9.96 5.70
C ARG A 773 4.29 9.94 6.85
N LEU A 774 3.25 9.10 6.75
CA LEU A 774 2.23 8.92 7.79
C LEU A 774 2.82 8.31 9.07
N GLU A 775 3.67 7.28 8.95
CA GLU A 775 4.44 6.70 10.07
C GLU A 775 5.36 7.74 10.72
N LYS A 776 6.12 8.51 9.96
CA LYS A 776 6.97 9.57 10.53
C LYS A 776 6.13 10.58 11.30
N ILE A 777 5.06 11.12 10.69
CA ILE A 777 4.18 12.10 11.37
C ILE A 777 3.61 11.53 12.67
N ARG A 778 3.18 10.25 12.69
CA ARG A 778 2.62 9.62 13.89
C ARG A 778 3.68 9.20 14.91
N THR A 779 4.90 8.88 14.49
CA THR A 779 6.03 8.61 15.39
C THR A 779 6.49 9.90 16.08
N ASP A 780 6.62 11.00 15.33
CA ASP A 780 6.93 12.33 15.86
C ASP A 780 5.81 12.81 16.80
N GLU A 781 4.52 12.68 16.41
CA GLU A 781 3.38 12.95 17.31
C GLU A 781 3.45 12.09 18.58
N CYS A 782 3.73 10.79 18.45
CA CYS A 782 3.76 9.86 19.57
C CYS A 782 4.89 10.15 20.55
N GLU A 783 6.12 10.44 20.08
CA GLU A 783 7.23 10.80 20.96
C GLU A 783 6.93 12.04 21.79
N LEU A 784 6.22 13.01 21.20
CA LEU A 784 5.97 14.29 21.82
C LEU A 784 4.76 14.24 22.78
N LEU A 785 3.78 13.37 22.49
CA LEU A 785 2.77 12.93 23.47
C LEU A 785 3.41 12.19 24.65
N VAL A 786 4.40 11.33 24.41
CA VAL A 786 5.16 10.62 25.45
C VAL A 786 5.89 11.61 26.37
N ARG A 787 6.66 12.56 25.81
CA ARG A 787 7.38 13.57 26.59
C ARG A 787 6.43 14.41 27.45
N LYS A 788 5.36 14.95 26.86
CA LYS A 788 4.34 15.73 27.59
C LYS A 788 3.81 15.00 28.83
N LEU A 789 3.41 13.73 28.67
CA LEU A 789 2.92 12.93 29.79
C LEU A 789 4.01 12.59 30.82
N GLN A 790 5.26 12.37 30.36
CA GLN A 790 6.40 12.18 31.24
C GLN A 790 6.64 13.42 32.12
N ASP A 791 6.68 14.61 31.54
CA ASP A 791 6.97 15.86 32.26
C ASP A 791 5.83 16.29 33.20
N GLU A 792 4.57 16.05 32.81
CA GLU A 792 3.40 16.21 33.71
C GLU A 792 3.46 15.26 34.91
N MET A 793 3.93 14.02 34.71
CA MET A 793 4.19 13.09 35.82
C MET A 793 5.43 13.46 36.65
N ARG A 794 6.51 13.97 36.04
CA ARG A 794 7.85 14.15 36.61
C ARG A 794 7.91 14.94 37.92
N SER A 795 6.98 15.86 38.13
CA SER A 795 6.91 16.73 39.31
C SER A 795 6.00 16.21 40.43
N LYS A 796 5.07 15.31 40.12
CA LYS A 796 4.00 14.83 41.03
C LYS A 796 4.11 13.33 41.35
N ILE A 797 4.37 12.52 40.33
CA ILE A 797 4.38 11.05 40.38
C ILE A 797 5.81 10.54 40.44
N LYS A 798 6.08 9.59 41.34
CA LYS A 798 7.42 9.01 41.48
C LYS A 798 7.66 7.95 40.41
N GLU A 799 8.90 7.87 39.94
CA GLU A 799 9.34 6.83 38.99
C GLU A 799 8.93 5.43 39.46
N ASN A 800 8.41 4.64 38.52
CA ASN A 800 7.75 3.38 38.81
C ASN A 800 8.07 2.36 37.72
N THR A 801 8.63 1.21 38.08
CA THR A 801 9.02 0.15 37.11
C THR A 801 7.83 -0.56 36.46
N ARG A 802 6.60 -0.18 36.81
CA ARG A 802 5.35 -0.60 36.16
C ARG A 802 4.79 0.42 35.18
N HIS A 803 5.37 1.61 35.08
CA HIS A 803 5.00 2.65 34.14
C HIS A 803 5.95 2.57 32.94
N HIS A 804 5.42 2.23 31.77
CA HIS A 804 6.20 2.04 30.54
C HIS A 804 5.75 3.08 29.50
N PHE A 805 6.67 3.97 29.15
CA PHE A 805 6.47 4.96 28.08
C PHE A 805 7.00 4.38 26.78
N TYR A 806 6.29 4.59 25.68
CA TYR A 806 6.66 3.99 24.40
C TYR A 806 7.86 4.70 23.76
N PRO A 807 8.97 4.00 23.45
CA PRO A 807 10.18 4.62 22.91
C PRO A 807 10.08 4.82 21.39
N ALA A 808 9.06 5.56 20.93
CA ALA A 808 8.62 5.63 19.53
C ALA A 808 9.77 5.81 18.51
N ARG A 809 10.63 6.81 18.70
CA ARG A 809 11.80 7.07 17.83
C ARG A 809 12.78 5.89 17.79
N LYS A 810 13.02 5.19 18.91
CA LYS A 810 13.88 4.00 18.92
C LYS A 810 13.27 2.83 18.16
N VAL A 811 11.94 2.66 18.24
CA VAL A 811 11.25 1.58 17.52
C VAL A 811 11.29 1.82 16.01
N MET A 812 10.95 3.03 15.56
CA MET A 812 11.04 3.42 14.14
C MET A 812 12.46 3.25 13.57
N LEU A 813 13.49 3.52 14.38
CA LEU A 813 14.91 3.34 14.01
C LEU A 813 15.44 1.91 14.23
N ASN A 814 14.62 0.94 14.68
CA ASN A 814 15.05 -0.40 15.11
C ASN A 814 16.23 -0.43 16.10
N THR A 815 16.32 0.59 16.96
CA THR A 815 17.35 0.74 18.01
C THR A 815 16.79 0.52 19.43
N ALA A 816 15.51 0.17 19.56
CA ALA A 816 14.91 -0.21 20.84
C ALA A 816 15.42 -1.60 21.27
N GLU A 817 15.91 -1.72 22.51
CA GLU A 817 16.21 -3.06 23.03
C GLU A 817 14.90 -3.81 23.32
N PRO A 818 14.82 -5.14 23.13
CA PRO A 818 13.60 -5.90 23.39
C PRO A 818 13.06 -5.77 24.82
N GLY A 819 13.90 -5.41 25.79
CA GLY A 819 13.49 -5.11 27.17
C GLY A 819 12.74 -3.79 27.34
N GLU A 820 12.94 -2.81 26.46
CA GLU A 820 12.28 -1.49 26.52
C GLU A 820 10.81 -1.58 26.08
N THR A 821 10.51 -2.43 25.09
CA THR A 821 9.15 -2.58 24.54
C THR A 821 8.38 -3.77 25.10
N ALA A 822 9.03 -4.78 25.69
CA ALA A 822 8.42 -6.07 26.07
C ALA A 822 7.05 -5.97 26.81
N ALA A 823 6.90 -5.06 27.76
CA ALA A 823 5.63 -4.87 28.48
C ALA A 823 4.52 -4.29 27.58
N ILE A 824 4.89 -3.36 26.69
CA ILE A 824 3.98 -2.74 25.72
C ILE A 824 3.62 -3.73 24.61
N ASP A 825 4.59 -4.45 24.04
CA ASP A 825 4.36 -5.49 23.02
C ASP A 825 3.47 -6.64 23.55
N SER A 826 3.60 -6.94 24.84
CA SER A 826 2.77 -7.92 25.54
C SER A 826 1.35 -7.40 25.74
N ALA A 827 1.15 -6.12 26.11
CA ALA A 827 -0.16 -5.48 26.16
C ALA A 827 -0.85 -5.46 24.78
N LEU A 828 -0.13 -4.99 23.75
CA LEU A 828 -0.55 -4.98 22.34
C LEU A 828 -0.97 -6.35 21.84
N ALA A 829 -0.24 -7.41 22.21
CA ALA A 829 -0.56 -8.77 21.82
C ALA A 829 -1.66 -9.44 22.68
N SER A 830 -2.05 -8.85 23.82
CA SER A 830 -2.98 -9.47 24.79
C SER A 830 -4.35 -8.79 24.88
N TYR A 831 -4.43 -7.46 24.74
CA TYR A 831 -5.68 -6.71 24.92
C TYR A 831 -5.79 -5.41 24.09
N ALA A 832 -4.83 -5.10 23.22
CA ALA A 832 -4.87 -3.96 22.28
C ALA A 832 -4.54 -4.40 20.84
N ASN A 833 -5.21 -5.48 20.43
CA ASN A 833 -4.99 -6.18 19.17
C ASN A 833 -5.91 -5.75 18.02
N GLU A 834 -6.91 -4.89 18.27
CA GLU A 834 -7.87 -4.40 17.24
C GLU A 834 -7.62 -2.93 16.85
N ARG A 835 -6.60 -2.29 17.46
CA ARG A 835 -6.09 -0.94 17.16
C ARG A 835 -5.78 -0.72 15.68
N SER A 836 -5.82 0.54 15.24
CA SER A 836 -5.45 0.92 13.87
C SER A 836 -3.94 0.77 13.59
N MET A 837 -3.56 0.61 12.32
CA MET A 837 -2.17 0.44 11.88
C MET A 837 -1.28 1.64 12.23
N PHE A 838 -1.85 2.86 12.25
CA PHE A 838 -1.16 4.10 12.60
C PHE A 838 -1.41 4.56 14.05
N GLU A 839 -1.96 3.68 14.89
CA GLU A 839 -2.28 3.97 16.29
C GLU A 839 -1.17 3.46 17.22
N TYR A 840 -0.18 4.33 17.44
CA TYR A 840 0.97 4.02 18.28
C TYR A 840 0.64 4.14 19.78
N PRO A 841 1.24 3.33 20.67
CA PRO A 841 1.05 3.48 22.11
C PRO A 841 1.78 4.71 22.63
N VAL A 842 1.20 5.42 23.59
CA VAL A 842 1.90 6.47 24.36
C VAL A 842 2.40 5.88 25.68
N PHE A 843 1.50 5.25 26.44
CA PHE A 843 1.77 4.88 27.83
C PHE A 843 1.10 3.57 28.22
N SER A 844 1.81 2.75 29.01
CA SER A 844 1.32 1.47 29.53
C SER A 844 1.58 1.36 31.03
N VAL A 845 0.64 0.76 31.76
CA VAL A 845 0.77 0.45 33.18
C VAL A 845 0.56 -1.03 33.44
N ASP A 846 1.63 -1.72 33.81
CA ASP A 846 1.60 -3.17 34.06
C ASP A 846 1.22 -3.50 35.50
N THR A 847 -0.02 -3.98 35.68
CA THR A 847 -0.53 -4.52 36.94
C THR A 847 -0.35 -6.03 37.09
N SER A 848 0.19 -6.73 36.07
CA SER A 848 0.36 -8.17 36.11
C SER A 848 1.37 -8.61 37.17
N ARG A 849 1.08 -9.73 37.84
CA ARG A 849 1.93 -10.23 38.95
C ARG A 849 3.41 -10.40 38.57
N SER A 850 3.69 -10.73 37.32
CA SER A 850 5.01 -11.12 36.81
C SER A 850 5.88 -10.01 36.22
N GLY A 851 5.39 -8.78 36.06
CA GLY A 851 6.13 -7.74 35.32
C GLY A 851 6.08 -7.98 33.81
N SER A 852 4.90 -8.35 33.29
CA SER A 852 4.73 -8.97 31.97
C SER A 852 3.80 -8.24 31.02
N GLY A 853 3.26 -7.08 31.39
CA GLY A 853 2.37 -6.25 30.57
C GLY A 853 0.98 -6.82 30.24
N ARG A 854 0.69 -8.08 30.62
CA ARG A 854 -0.55 -8.82 30.22
C ARG A 854 -1.83 -8.41 30.95
N GLU A 855 -1.71 -7.75 32.10
CA GLU A 855 -2.84 -7.25 32.90
C GLU A 855 -2.54 -5.79 33.22
N GLY A 856 -3.35 -4.83 32.76
CA GLY A 856 -2.98 -3.42 32.87
C GLY A 856 -3.83 -2.49 32.02
N MET A 857 -3.33 -1.28 31.78
CA MET A 857 -3.90 -0.34 30.81
C MET A 857 -2.86 0.09 29.78
N LEU A 858 -3.32 0.43 28.58
CA LEU A 858 -2.54 0.96 27.49
C LEU A 858 -3.29 2.14 26.87
N LEU A 859 -2.68 3.32 26.91
CA LEU A 859 -3.19 4.54 26.27
C LEU A 859 -2.47 4.75 24.94
N THR A 860 -3.25 4.82 23.86
CA THR A 860 -2.84 5.39 22.57
C THR A 860 -3.38 6.83 22.50
N PRO A 861 -3.11 7.61 21.44
CA PRO A 861 -3.77 8.90 21.27
C PRO A 861 -5.29 8.75 21.17
N GLU A 862 -5.77 7.69 20.52
CA GLU A 862 -7.16 7.56 20.03
C GLU A 862 -8.04 6.66 20.92
N THR A 863 -7.42 5.77 21.71
CA THR A 863 -8.10 4.71 22.47
C THR A 863 -7.40 4.43 23.80
N LEU A 864 -8.19 4.20 24.86
CA LEU A 864 -7.73 3.63 26.13
C LEU A 864 -8.14 2.16 26.17
N PHE A 865 -7.17 1.26 25.99
CA PHE A 865 -7.35 -0.16 26.19
C PHE A 865 -7.04 -0.53 27.64
N TYR A 866 -7.80 -1.43 28.25
CA TYR A 866 -7.40 -2.02 29.54
C TYR A 866 -7.85 -3.46 29.69
N SER A 867 -7.13 -4.21 30.51
CA SER A 867 -7.40 -5.60 30.83
C SER A 867 -7.59 -5.84 32.32
N THR A 868 -8.59 -6.66 32.59
CA THR A 868 -8.80 -7.34 33.87
C THR A 868 -8.55 -8.83 33.67
N ARG A 869 -8.41 -9.58 34.76
CA ARG A 869 -8.12 -11.04 34.79
C ARG A 869 -8.92 -11.97 33.86
N SER A 870 -10.01 -11.51 33.27
CA SER A 870 -10.86 -12.32 32.39
C SER A 870 -11.45 -11.55 31.20
N HIS A 871 -11.24 -10.24 31.11
CA HIS A 871 -11.85 -9.38 30.09
C HIS A 871 -10.90 -8.23 29.70
N ALA A 872 -10.70 -8.07 28.40
CA ALA A 872 -10.19 -6.85 27.79
C ALA A 872 -11.35 -5.88 27.53
N TYR A 873 -11.05 -4.59 27.54
CA TYR A 873 -11.95 -3.47 27.27
C TYR A 873 -11.24 -2.44 26.40
N GLU A 874 -12.01 -1.76 25.58
CA GLU A 874 -11.58 -0.74 24.63
C GLU A 874 -12.52 0.45 24.79
N ILE A 875 -11.98 1.64 25.08
CA ILE A 875 -12.75 2.87 25.24
C ILE A 875 -12.15 3.93 24.30
N PRO A 876 -12.90 4.44 23.31
CA PRO A 876 -12.44 5.56 22.47
C PRO A 876 -12.14 6.79 23.33
N VAL A 877 -11.01 7.45 23.10
CA VAL A 877 -10.63 8.65 23.86
C VAL A 877 -11.63 9.80 23.68
N SER A 878 -12.41 9.81 22.58
CA SER A 878 -13.53 10.74 22.36
C SER A 878 -14.72 10.55 23.30
N ASP A 879 -14.85 9.39 23.94
CA ASP A 879 -16.06 8.97 24.63
C ASP A 879 -15.91 9.04 26.15
N ILE A 880 -14.72 9.43 26.64
CA ILE A 880 -14.37 9.61 28.05
C ILE A 880 -14.83 11.01 28.54
N THR A 881 -15.46 11.08 29.72
CA THR A 881 -16.00 12.32 30.32
C THR A 881 -15.27 12.75 31.59
N SER A 882 -14.86 11.81 32.46
CA SER A 882 -14.02 12.10 33.64
C SER A 882 -13.16 10.90 34.03
N ILE A 883 -12.07 11.15 34.77
CA ILE A 883 -11.29 10.13 35.49
C ILE A 883 -11.06 10.59 36.94
N GLU A 884 -11.68 9.89 37.88
CA GLU A 884 -11.74 10.28 39.28
C GLU A 884 -11.05 9.27 40.21
N ALA A 885 -10.27 9.77 41.17
CA ALA A 885 -9.69 8.97 42.24
C ALA A 885 -10.62 8.88 43.46
N SER A 886 -10.89 7.66 43.92
CA SER A 886 -11.52 7.42 45.22
C SER A 886 -10.48 6.83 46.19
N THR A 887 -10.10 7.61 47.20
CA THR A 887 -9.03 7.28 48.16
C THR A 887 -9.53 6.75 49.51
N GLY A 888 -10.86 6.58 49.65
CA GLY A 888 -11.53 6.20 50.90
C GLY A 888 -11.00 4.91 51.56
N LEU A 889 -11.11 4.85 52.90
CA LEU A 889 -10.48 3.87 53.79
C LEU A 889 -10.58 2.39 53.39
N LEU A 890 -11.66 1.98 52.70
CA LEU A 890 -11.88 0.60 52.26
C LEU A 890 -12.05 0.43 50.73
N ASN A 891 -12.22 1.52 49.97
CA ASN A 891 -12.66 1.48 48.56
C ASN A 891 -11.71 2.28 47.65
N ARG A 892 -10.42 1.91 47.65
CA ARG A 892 -9.45 2.50 46.73
C ARG A 892 -9.72 2.04 45.28
N LYS A 893 -10.09 3.00 44.43
CA LYS A 893 -10.36 2.80 42.99
C LYS A 893 -10.01 4.08 42.22
N ILE A 894 -9.55 3.93 40.99
CA ILE A 894 -9.70 4.96 39.96
C ILE A 894 -10.92 4.58 39.13
N MET A 895 -11.76 5.55 38.80
CA MET A 895 -12.91 5.41 37.93
C MET A 895 -12.72 6.23 36.67
N LEU A 896 -13.20 5.71 35.56
CA LEU A 896 -13.41 6.43 34.31
C LEU A 896 -14.92 6.44 34.03
N THR A 897 -15.45 7.58 33.60
CA THR A 897 -16.86 7.75 33.22
C THR A 897 -16.97 8.03 31.73
N GLU A 898 -17.83 7.29 31.00
CA GLU A 898 -18.11 7.54 29.58
C GLU A 898 -19.27 8.55 29.37
N ILE A 899 -19.34 9.19 28.19
CA ILE A 899 -20.42 10.13 27.80
C ILE A 899 -21.81 9.49 27.90
N ASN A 900 -21.90 8.17 27.74
CA ASN A 900 -23.14 7.41 27.86
C ASN A 900 -23.54 7.08 29.33
N GLY A 901 -22.70 7.42 30.31
CA GLY A 901 -22.90 7.15 31.73
C GLY A 901 -22.34 5.81 32.23
N ALA A 902 -21.54 5.08 31.45
CA ALA A 902 -20.86 3.86 31.92
C ALA A 902 -19.68 4.17 32.86
N GLU A 903 -19.53 3.35 33.92
CA GLU A 903 -18.50 3.49 34.97
C GLU A 903 -17.47 2.35 34.87
N HIS A 904 -16.20 2.68 34.66
CA HIS A 904 -15.11 1.72 34.43
C HIS A 904 -14.02 1.82 35.49
N LYS A 905 -13.72 0.72 36.20
CA LYS A 905 -12.61 0.70 37.17
C LYS A 905 -11.28 0.44 36.48
N LEU A 906 -10.46 1.48 36.33
CA LEU A 906 -9.16 1.38 35.68
C LEU A 906 -8.11 0.61 36.53
N PRO A 907 -7.25 -0.21 35.90
CA PRO A 907 -6.00 -0.68 36.51
C PRO A 907 -5.02 0.49 36.72
N TYR A 908 -4.31 0.52 37.85
CA TYR A 908 -3.33 1.57 38.16
C TYR A 908 -2.19 1.01 39.05
N ALA A 909 -1.04 1.69 39.09
CA ALA A 909 0.16 1.22 39.81
C ALA A 909 0.81 2.24 40.78
N VAL A 910 0.17 3.39 41.02
CA VAL A 910 0.66 4.44 41.95
C VAL A 910 0.33 4.17 43.42
N LYS A 911 1.01 4.85 44.35
CA LYS A 911 0.71 4.76 45.80
C LYS A 911 -0.51 5.60 46.15
N THR A 912 -1.13 5.32 47.30
CA THR A 912 -2.39 6.01 47.70
C THR A 912 -2.24 7.54 47.84
N GLY A 913 -1.11 8.05 48.33
CA GLY A 913 -0.83 9.49 48.37
C GLY A 913 -0.36 10.09 47.03
N GLU A 914 -0.53 9.36 45.94
CA GLU A 914 -0.22 9.74 44.55
C GLU A 914 -1.42 9.42 43.62
N MET A 915 -2.57 8.95 44.17
CA MET A 915 -3.72 8.50 43.39
C MET A 915 -4.56 9.64 42.79
N GLU A 916 -4.73 10.73 43.54
CA GLU A 916 -5.48 11.92 43.11
C GLU A 916 -4.70 12.65 42.02
N ASP A 917 -3.46 13.07 42.29
CA ASP A 917 -2.55 13.64 41.28
C ASP A 917 -2.44 12.80 39.99
N TRP A 918 -2.46 11.46 40.08
CA TRP A 918 -2.35 10.58 38.92
C TRP A 918 -3.65 10.51 38.10
N ALA A 919 -4.82 10.61 38.75
CA ALA A 919 -6.09 10.75 38.06
C ALA A 919 -6.17 12.10 37.35
N ASP A 920 -5.87 13.20 38.05
CA ASP A 920 -5.87 14.56 37.51
C ASP A 920 -4.98 14.70 36.27
N ILE A 921 -3.76 14.12 36.30
CA ILE A 921 -2.84 14.12 35.14
C ILE A 921 -3.44 13.32 33.98
N LEU A 922 -3.98 12.12 34.24
CA LEU A 922 -4.51 11.26 33.18
C LEU A 922 -5.77 11.86 32.55
N GLU A 923 -6.64 12.49 33.35
CA GLU A 923 -7.81 13.24 32.88
C GLU A 923 -7.39 14.43 32.02
N ALA A 924 -6.52 15.31 32.52
CA ALA A 924 -6.04 16.49 31.79
C ALA A 924 -5.34 16.11 30.48
N PHE A 925 -4.57 15.01 30.47
CA PHE A 925 -3.94 14.50 29.26
C PHE A 925 -4.96 13.92 28.26
N ILE A 926 -6.03 13.27 28.73
CA ILE A 926 -7.12 12.78 27.89
C ILE A 926 -7.95 13.93 27.31
N PHE A 927 -8.27 14.96 28.08
CA PHE A 927 -8.91 16.17 27.53
C PHE A 927 -8.02 16.85 26.49
N TYR A 928 -6.70 16.94 26.73
CA TYR A 928 -5.75 17.43 25.71
C TYR A 928 -5.75 16.58 24.42
N LEU A 929 -5.94 15.26 24.52
CA LEU A 929 -6.13 14.38 23.35
C LEU A 929 -7.49 14.61 22.65
N GLN A 930 -8.52 15.07 23.36
CA GLN A 930 -9.86 15.37 22.83
C GLN A 930 -9.97 16.76 22.18
N GLU A 931 -9.23 17.77 22.65
CA GLU A 931 -9.31 19.16 22.15
C GLU A 931 -8.88 19.36 20.67
N LYS A 932 -8.40 18.30 20.02
CA LYS A 932 -7.92 18.28 18.63
C LYS A 932 -9.04 17.85 17.65
N PRO A 933 -9.70 18.77 16.92
CA PRO A 933 -10.82 18.41 16.05
C PRO A 933 -10.39 17.72 14.74
N ALA A 934 -11.33 16.97 14.17
CA ALA A 934 -11.33 16.37 12.83
C ALA A 934 -10.29 15.25 12.52
N SER A 935 -9.07 15.25 13.06
CA SER A 935 -8.02 14.28 12.69
C SER A 935 -8.21 12.84 13.19
N ARG A 936 -9.42 12.49 13.67
CA ARG A 936 -9.81 11.18 14.22
C ARG A 936 -11.16 10.68 13.69
N LYS A 937 -11.63 11.24 12.57
CA LYS A 937 -12.87 10.77 11.91
C LYS A 937 -12.65 9.80 10.74
N LEU A 938 -11.39 9.43 10.48
CA LEU A 938 -11.08 8.24 9.71
C LEU A 938 -11.22 7.00 10.59
N LYS A 939 -12.46 6.52 10.72
CA LYS A 939 -12.63 5.07 10.61
C LYS A 939 -12.15 4.71 9.21
N TYR A 940 -11.06 3.96 9.10
CA TYR A 940 -10.76 2.91 8.12
C TYR A 940 -9.28 2.50 8.27
N LEU A 941 -9.05 1.19 8.39
CA LEU A 941 -7.78 0.41 8.48
C LEU A 941 -7.91 -0.72 9.51
N ALA A 942 -8.77 -0.55 10.53
CA ALA A 942 -9.28 -1.65 11.33
C ALA A 942 -10.22 -2.54 10.47
N ARG A 943 -9.63 -3.46 9.71
CA ARG A 943 -10.29 -4.51 8.91
C ARG A 943 -11.48 -4.05 8.04
N GLU A 944 -11.18 -3.42 6.91
CA GLU A 944 -11.95 -3.78 5.71
C GLU A 944 -11.40 -5.13 5.20
N THR A 945 -12.18 -6.19 5.32
CA THR A 945 -11.91 -7.42 4.55
C THR A 945 -12.38 -7.19 3.11
N HIS A 946 -11.63 -6.39 2.35
CA HIS A 946 -12.01 -6.10 0.97
C HIS A 946 -11.93 -7.39 0.12
N ASP A 947 -13.07 -7.89 -0.38
CA ASP A 947 -13.12 -8.95 -1.41
C ASP A 947 -12.67 -8.44 -2.82
N THR A 948 -12.00 -7.29 -2.87
CA THR A 948 -11.49 -6.64 -4.08
C THR A 948 -10.16 -7.23 -4.53
N ILE A 949 -10.08 -7.62 -5.79
CA ILE A 949 -8.86 -8.04 -6.46
C ILE A 949 -8.28 -6.83 -7.21
N CYS A 950 -7.07 -6.41 -6.86
CA CYS A 950 -6.27 -5.51 -7.69
C CYS A 950 -5.66 -6.27 -8.88
N CYS A 951 -5.66 -5.69 -10.08
CA CYS A 951 -5.09 -6.31 -11.27
C CYS A 951 -3.56 -6.08 -11.37
N TYR A 952 -2.78 -7.15 -11.24
CA TYR A 952 -1.30 -7.16 -11.36
C TYR A 952 -0.74 -6.56 -12.67
N ARG A 953 -1.57 -6.31 -13.68
CA ARG A 953 -1.16 -5.77 -14.99
C ARG A 953 -1.57 -4.31 -15.24
N CYS A 954 -2.47 -3.74 -14.44
CA CYS A 954 -3.01 -2.39 -14.68
C CYS A 954 -3.59 -1.68 -13.44
N GLY A 955 -3.50 -2.29 -12.27
CA GLY A 955 -4.04 -1.79 -11.00
C GLY A 955 -5.56 -1.70 -10.88
N TYR A 956 -6.31 -2.08 -11.92
CA TYR A 956 -7.77 -2.05 -11.87
C TYR A 956 -8.30 -2.87 -10.69
N VAL A 957 -9.18 -2.27 -9.88
CA VAL A 957 -9.78 -2.90 -8.68
C VAL A 957 -11.15 -3.52 -9.03
N TYR A 958 -11.34 -4.82 -8.75
CA TYR A 958 -12.56 -5.54 -9.10
C TYR A 958 -12.89 -6.71 -8.17
N GLN A 959 -14.17 -6.93 -7.87
CA GLN A 959 -14.65 -8.07 -7.08
C GLN A 959 -15.07 -9.26 -7.97
N ASP A 960 -15.02 -10.47 -7.42
CA ASP A 960 -15.62 -11.72 -7.95
C ASP A 960 -15.40 -12.07 -9.43
N ARG A 961 -14.17 -11.92 -9.95
CA ARG A 961 -13.82 -12.38 -11.32
C ARG A 961 -12.43 -13.03 -11.38
N ASP A 962 -12.28 -14.02 -12.27
CA ASP A 962 -10.98 -14.58 -12.68
C ASP A 962 -10.28 -13.71 -13.75
N ILE A 963 -10.95 -12.68 -14.28
CA ILE A 963 -10.49 -11.86 -15.41
C ILE A 963 -10.70 -10.37 -15.09
N CYS A 964 -9.64 -9.58 -15.22
CA CYS A 964 -9.72 -8.12 -15.10
C CYS A 964 -10.58 -7.52 -16.24
N PRO A 965 -11.59 -6.67 -15.94
CA PRO A 965 -12.46 -6.09 -16.96
C PRO A 965 -11.77 -5.00 -17.81
N GLU A 966 -10.78 -4.29 -17.26
CA GLU A 966 -10.06 -3.23 -17.99
C GLU A 966 -9.09 -3.81 -19.02
N CYS A 967 -8.13 -4.66 -18.59
CA CYS A 967 -7.04 -5.13 -19.44
C CYS A 967 -7.15 -6.59 -19.89
N GLY A 968 -8.20 -7.33 -19.51
CA GLY A 968 -8.42 -8.73 -19.91
C GLY A 968 -7.46 -9.75 -19.26
N TYR A 969 -6.56 -9.32 -18.37
CA TYR A 969 -5.64 -10.22 -17.68
C TYR A 969 -6.39 -11.29 -16.87
N LYS A 970 -6.09 -12.55 -17.17
CA LYS A 970 -6.53 -13.70 -16.38
C LYS A 970 -5.61 -13.90 -15.19
N LYS A 971 -6.20 -14.09 -14.01
CA LYS A 971 -5.48 -14.57 -12.83
C LYS A 971 -5.08 -16.03 -13.09
N ASN A 972 -3.80 -16.36 -12.97
CA ASN A 972 -3.39 -17.77 -12.90
C ASN A 972 -3.97 -18.39 -11.61
N ARG A 973 -4.26 -19.69 -11.66
CA ARG A 973 -4.97 -20.46 -10.62
C ARG A 973 -4.11 -21.61 -10.09
#